data_AF-A0A7N9CB46-F1
#
_entry.id   AF-A0A7N9CB46-F1
#
_cell.length_a   1.000
_cell.length_b   1.000
_cell.length_c   1.000
_cell.angle_alpha   90.00
_cell.angle_beta   90.00
_cell.angle_gamma   90.00
#
_symmetry.space_group_name_H-M   'P 1'
#
loop_
_entity.id
_entity.type
_entity.pdbx_description
1 polymer ?
#
loop_
_entity_poly.entity_id
_entity_poly.type
_entity_poly.pdbx_seq_one_letter_code
_entity_poly.pdbx_strand_id
1 'polypeptide(L)'
;MTPGQVSRCWRWGRLRKAAGTRGMPGRPRPQTSALSRNARARTPARGCRLAGMAPGVTSGPAPPPSGPAPWGGLAVWSGAAETGLSVAASCRSAPRQAAWGSAGEARTAGARYLCLWSSLSGGAAATRTCGLANPAGEVFAICGSCDALGNWNPQNAVALLPENDTGESMLWKATIVLSRGVSVQYRYFKGYFLEPKTIGGPCQVIVHKWETHLQPRSITPLESEIIIDDGQFGIHNGVETLDSGWLTCQTEIRLRLHYSEKPPVSITKKKLKKSRFRVKLTLEGLEEDDDDRVSPTVLHKMSNSLEISLISDNEFKCRHSQPECGYGLQPDRWTEYSIQTMEPDNLELIFDFFEEDLSEHVVQGDALPGHVGTACLLSSTIAESGKSAGILTLPIMSRNSRKTIGKVRVDYIIIKPLPGYTCDMKSSFSKYWKPRIPLDVGHRGAGNSTTTAQLAKVQENTIASLRNAASHGAAFVEFDVHLSKDFVPVVYHDLTCCLTMKKKFDADPVELFEIPVKELTFDQLQLLKLTHVTALKSKDRKESVVQEENSFSENQPFPSLKMVLESLPEDVGFNIEIKWICQQRDGMWDGNLSTYFDMNLFLDIILKTVLENSGKRRIVFSSFDADICTMVRQKQNKYPILFLTQGKSEIYPELMDLRSRTTPIAMSFAQFENLLGINAHTEDLLRNPSYIQEAKAKGLVIFCWGDDTNDPENRRKLKELGVNGLIYDRIYDWMPEQPNIFQVEQLERLKQELPELKSCLCPTVSRFVPSSLCGDPDIHVDANGIDNVENA
;
A
#
# COMPACT_ATOMS: atom_id res chain seq x y z
N MET A 1 15.45 -46.75 -12.66
CA MET A 1 15.94 -46.31 -13.98
C MET A 1 15.46 -44.89 -14.25
N THR A 2 16.05 -44.22 -15.23
CA THR A 2 16.20 -42.76 -15.35
C THR A 2 14.92 -41.94 -15.55
N PRO A 3 14.94 -40.62 -15.22
CA PRO A 3 13.77 -39.74 -15.24
C PRO A 3 13.59 -38.99 -16.57
N GLY A 4 12.42 -38.39 -16.75
CA GLY A 4 12.11 -37.53 -17.89
C GLY A 4 10.91 -36.61 -17.63
N GLN A 5 11.12 -35.51 -16.91
CA GLN A 5 10.16 -34.40 -16.84
C GLN A 5 10.87 -33.12 -17.28
N VAL A 6 10.49 -32.63 -18.47
CA VAL A 6 10.95 -31.34 -18.99
C VAL A 6 9.97 -30.27 -18.52
N SER A 7 10.41 -29.41 -17.60
CA SER A 7 9.68 -28.20 -17.26
C SER A 7 9.68 -27.22 -18.43
N ARG A 8 8.52 -26.60 -18.69
CA ARG A 8 8.37 -25.48 -19.63
C ARG A 8 7.57 -24.37 -18.94
N CYS A 9 8.26 -23.49 -18.22
CA CYS A 9 7.65 -22.23 -17.80
C CYS A 9 7.58 -21.26 -18.98
N TRP A 10 6.45 -20.57 -19.08
CA TRP A 10 6.17 -19.62 -20.13
C TRP A 10 6.78 -18.27 -19.78
N ARG A 11 7.45 -17.64 -20.75
CA ARG A 11 7.93 -16.27 -20.61
C ARG A 11 6.81 -15.30 -20.91
N TRP A 12 6.61 -14.36 -20.01
CA TRP A 12 5.99 -13.09 -20.30
C TRP A 12 6.76 -12.37 -21.42
N GLY A 13 6.04 -11.90 -22.44
CA GLY A 13 6.62 -11.36 -23.68
C GLY A 13 6.90 -12.41 -24.76
N ARG A 14 5.84 -12.92 -25.43
CA ARG A 14 5.95 -13.50 -26.78
C ARG A 14 4.76 -13.18 -27.68
N LEU A 15 4.98 -12.21 -28.57
CA LEU A 15 4.21 -11.99 -29.78
C LEU A 15 4.22 -13.22 -30.70
N ARG A 16 3.04 -13.59 -31.23
CA ARG A 16 2.88 -14.20 -32.56
C ARG A 16 1.58 -13.72 -33.21
N LYS A 17 1.68 -12.70 -34.08
CA LYS A 17 0.66 -12.45 -35.10
C LYS A 17 0.66 -13.60 -36.11
N ALA A 18 -0.51 -14.13 -36.43
CA ALA A 18 -0.73 -15.00 -37.58
C ALA A 18 -1.80 -14.36 -38.47
N ALA A 19 -1.43 -13.97 -39.69
CA ALA A 19 -2.37 -13.55 -40.73
C ALA A 19 -2.63 -14.74 -41.69
N GLY A 20 -3.88 -15.00 -42.07
CA GLY A 20 -4.19 -16.19 -42.88
C GLY A 20 -5.67 -16.49 -43.17
N THR A 21 -6.43 -15.49 -43.63
CA THR A 21 -7.60 -15.56 -44.54
C THR A 21 -8.47 -16.84 -44.69
N ARG A 22 -9.80 -16.60 -44.59
CA ARG A 22 -10.94 -17.25 -45.29
C ARG A 22 -11.38 -18.68 -44.89
N GLY A 23 -12.65 -18.79 -44.46
CA GLY A 23 -13.36 -20.08 -44.36
C GLY A 23 -14.65 -20.06 -43.52
N MET A 24 -15.77 -19.65 -44.11
CA MET A 24 -17.15 -19.87 -43.63
C MET A 24 -17.98 -20.38 -44.82
N PRO A 25 -19.14 -21.07 -44.65
CA PRO A 25 -19.87 -21.36 -43.41
C PRO A 25 -20.22 -22.85 -43.19
N GLY A 26 -20.76 -23.21 -42.02
CA GLY A 26 -21.34 -24.54 -41.78
C GLY A 26 -22.01 -24.75 -40.41
N ARG A 27 -23.32 -24.46 -40.31
CA ARG A 27 -24.19 -25.01 -39.25
C ARG A 27 -24.74 -26.37 -39.71
N PRO A 28 -25.02 -27.31 -38.79
CA PRO A 28 -26.39 -27.42 -38.29
C PRO A 28 -26.53 -27.59 -36.76
N ARG A 29 -27.79 -27.63 -36.31
CA ARG A 29 -28.27 -27.64 -34.92
C ARG A 29 -28.31 -29.07 -34.30
N PRO A 30 -28.53 -29.20 -32.98
CA PRO A 30 -28.35 -30.47 -32.25
C PRO A 30 -29.58 -31.40 -32.34
N GLN A 31 -29.39 -32.67 -31.98
CA GLN A 31 -30.47 -33.59 -31.62
C GLN A 31 -30.20 -34.31 -30.30
N THR A 32 -31.30 -34.48 -29.56
CA THR A 32 -31.46 -35.19 -28.30
C THR A 32 -31.78 -36.67 -28.52
N SER A 33 -31.30 -37.57 -27.65
CA SER A 33 -32.14 -38.67 -27.13
C SER A 33 -31.46 -39.42 -25.98
N ALA A 34 -32.26 -39.85 -25.01
CA ALA A 34 -31.84 -40.66 -23.86
C ALA A 34 -31.99 -42.18 -24.13
N LEU A 35 -31.83 -42.96 -23.04
CA LEU A 35 -32.00 -44.42 -22.86
C LEU A 35 -30.69 -45.22 -22.90
N SER A 36 -30.44 -46.28 -22.11
CA SER A 36 -30.73 -46.68 -20.72
C SER A 36 -30.44 -48.19 -20.62
N ARG A 37 -30.05 -48.68 -19.42
CA ARG A 37 -30.08 -50.09 -18.94
C ARG A 37 -28.94 -51.05 -19.34
N ASN A 38 -28.28 -51.55 -18.28
CA ASN A 38 -27.94 -52.95 -17.96
C ASN A 38 -27.00 -53.74 -18.91
N ALA A 39 -26.15 -54.70 -18.47
CA ALA A 39 -26.13 -55.44 -17.19
C ALA A 39 -24.75 -56.05 -16.84
N ARG A 40 -24.58 -56.39 -15.54
CA ARG A 40 -23.88 -57.57 -14.96
C ARG A 40 -22.41 -57.89 -15.34
N ALA A 41 -21.53 -57.58 -14.39
CA ALA A 41 -20.76 -58.53 -13.55
C ALA A 41 -20.04 -59.74 -14.19
N ARG A 42 -18.72 -59.86 -13.87
CA ARG A 42 -18.04 -61.11 -13.53
C ARG A 42 -16.70 -60.87 -12.82
N THR A 43 -16.62 -61.21 -11.53
CA THR A 43 -15.39 -61.70 -10.88
C THR A 43 -15.30 -63.22 -11.07
N PRO A 44 -14.10 -63.80 -10.98
CA PRO A 44 -13.84 -64.72 -9.87
C PRO A 44 -12.47 -64.48 -9.17
N ALA A 45 -12.18 -65.28 -8.16
CA ALA A 45 -11.12 -65.05 -7.16
C ALA A 45 -10.27 -66.32 -6.88
N ARG A 46 -9.41 -66.25 -5.84
CA ARG A 46 -8.53 -67.31 -5.21
C ARG A 46 -7.16 -67.46 -5.87
N GLY A 47 -6.07 -67.83 -5.18
CA GLY A 47 -5.73 -68.11 -3.77
C GLY A 47 -4.17 -68.19 -3.68
N CYS A 48 -3.40 -68.22 -2.58
CA CYS A 48 -3.46 -68.81 -1.23
C CYS A 48 -2.38 -68.10 -0.34
N ARG A 49 -2.50 -67.91 0.99
CA ARG A 49 -2.12 -68.82 2.13
C ARG A 49 -0.64 -69.30 2.12
N LEU A 50 0.13 -69.37 3.22
CA LEU A 50 -0.18 -69.36 4.68
C LEU A 50 1.09 -69.15 5.58
N ALA A 51 0.87 -68.78 6.86
CA ALA A 51 1.69 -69.01 8.09
C ALA A 51 3.07 -68.31 8.27
N GLY A 52 3.52 -67.97 9.50
CA GLY A 52 2.85 -68.03 10.82
C GLY A 52 3.78 -67.82 12.04
N MET A 53 3.19 -67.90 13.26
CA MET A 53 3.79 -67.98 14.62
C MET A 53 4.12 -66.71 15.44
N ALA A 54 3.49 -66.66 16.62
CA ALA A 54 3.88 -66.01 17.88
C ALA A 54 3.61 -67.01 19.04
N PRO A 55 4.23 -66.89 20.22
CA PRO A 55 3.51 -66.40 21.44
C PRO A 55 4.40 -65.56 22.40
N GLY A 56 3.94 -64.55 23.18
CA GLY A 56 3.24 -64.65 24.48
C GLY A 56 4.13 -64.12 25.65
N VAL A 57 3.73 -63.85 26.93
CA VAL A 57 2.44 -63.71 27.66
C VAL A 57 2.62 -62.83 28.94
N THR A 58 1.75 -61.83 29.19
CA THR A 58 1.40 -61.08 30.47
C THR A 58 2.42 -60.57 31.51
N SER A 59 2.32 -59.29 31.92
CA SER A 59 1.87 -58.78 33.26
C SER A 59 2.02 -57.22 33.39
N GLY A 60 1.40 -56.56 34.38
CA GLY A 60 1.56 -55.10 34.69
C GLY A 60 1.60 -54.85 36.21
N PRO A 61 1.32 -53.66 36.79
CA PRO A 61 1.49 -52.26 36.32
C PRO A 61 2.18 -51.28 37.34
N ALA A 62 2.58 -50.06 36.89
CA ALA A 62 2.97 -48.83 37.65
C ALA A 62 4.26 -48.87 38.54
N PRO A 63 4.83 -47.74 39.06
CA PRO A 63 4.60 -46.28 38.87
C PRO A 63 5.91 -45.52 38.40
N PRO A 64 6.00 -44.16 38.37
CA PRO A 64 7.18 -43.43 37.85
C PRO A 64 8.16 -42.89 38.92
N PRO A 65 9.42 -42.55 38.57
CA PRO A 65 10.37 -41.89 39.47
C PRO A 65 10.56 -40.38 39.22
N SER A 66 11.09 -39.69 40.24
CA SER A 66 11.19 -38.24 40.43
C SER A 66 12.63 -37.70 40.44
N GLY A 67 12.81 -36.41 40.11
CA GLY A 67 13.95 -35.57 40.58
C GLY A 67 15.32 -35.84 39.93
N PRO A 68 16.29 -34.90 39.99
CA PRO A 68 16.67 -34.23 41.24
C PRO A 68 17.07 -32.72 41.18
N ALA A 69 17.25 -32.13 42.37
CA ALA A 69 18.10 -30.97 42.69
C ALA A 69 19.20 -31.47 43.69
N PRO A 70 20.01 -30.70 44.47
CA PRO A 70 20.21 -29.23 44.56
C PRO A 70 21.72 -28.79 44.62
N TRP A 71 22.08 -27.82 45.49
CA TRP A 71 23.40 -27.20 45.81
C TRP A 71 23.93 -26.12 44.83
N GLY A 72 24.52 -24.99 45.24
CA GLY A 72 24.62 -24.33 46.56
C GLY A 72 25.97 -23.64 46.84
N GLY A 73 25.97 -22.35 47.23
CA GLY A 73 27.00 -21.78 48.14
C GLY A 73 28.02 -20.72 47.64
N LEU A 74 28.04 -19.58 48.37
CA LEU A 74 29.18 -18.74 48.82
C LEU A 74 30.27 -18.18 47.86
N ALA A 75 30.23 -16.84 47.70
CA ALA A 75 31.10 -15.85 48.36
C ALA A 75 32.66 -15.79 48.18
N VAL A 76 33.10 -14.65 47.60
CA VAL A 76 34.04 -13.64 48.20
C VAL A 76 35.59 -13.82 48.10
N TRP A 77 36.27 -12.70 47.74
CA TRP A 77 37.72 -12.36 47.76
C TRP A 77 38.64 -12.98 46.67
N SER A 78 39.72 -12.32 46.19
CA SER A 78 40.19 -10.91 46.29
C SER A 78 41.41 -10.62 45.39
N GLY A 79 41.52 -9.39 44.86
CA GLY A 79 42.77 -8.76 44.35
C GLY A 79 43.32 -9.25 42.99
N ALA A 80 44.23 -8.55 42.30
CA ALA A 80 44.68 -7.14 42.36
C ALA A 80 45.62 -6.83 41.15
N ALA A 81 45.86 -5.54 40.83
CA ALA A 81 46.94 -5.03 39.95
C ALA A 81 46.82 -5.34 38.42
N GLU A 82 47.30 -4.51 37.47
CA GLU A 82 47.99 -3.20 37.52
C GLU A 82 47.97 -2.45 36.17
N THR A 83 47.94 -1.09 36.18
CA THR A 83 48.31 -0.14 35.08
C THR A 83 47.56 -0.26 33.72
N GLY A 84 47.33 0.75 32.86
CA GLY A 84 47.59 2.20 32.70
C GLY A 84 47.13 2.52 31.24
N LEU A 85 46.79 3.73 30.75
CA LEU A 85 47.14 5.11 31.09
C LEU A 85 46.25 6.06 30.23
N SER A 86 45.89 7.25 30.72
CA SER A 86 45.40 8.43 29.95
C SER A 86 44.05 8.29 29.16
N VAL A 87 43.11 9.23 29.17
CA VAL A 87 43.21 10.71 29.21
C VAL A 87 42.22 11.32 30.22
N ALA A 88 42.69 12.29 31.01
CA ALA A 88 41.89 13.17 31.90
C ALA A 88 41.58 14.51 31.20
N ALA A 89 40.77 15.46 31.67
CA ALA A 89 40.06 15.72 32.93
C ALA A 89 38.77 16.54 32.59
N SER A 90 37.91 17.08 33.45
CA SER A 90 37.86 17.38 34.91
C SER A 90 36.36 17.49 35.27
N CYS A 91 35.82 16.84 36.31
CA CYS A 91 35.68 17.38 37.69
C CYS A 91 35.11 18.84 37.76
N ARG A 92 34.12 19.18 38.61
CA ARG A 92 33.63 18.51 39.84
C ARG A 92 32.21 18.94 40.28
N SER A 93 31.71 18.19 41.27
CA SER A 93 30.45 18.27 42.03
C SER A 93 30.04 19.63 42.65
N ALA A 94 28.72 19.77 42.88
CA ALA A 94 28.03 20.86 43.58
C ALA A 94 28.33 21.00 45.09
N PRO A 95 27.83 22.10 45.72
CA PRO A 95 27.15 21.97 47.00
C PRO A 95 25.80 22.73 47.10
N ARG A 96 25.13 22.63 48.26
CA ARG A 96 23.73 23.00 48.56
C ARG A 96 23.49 24.48 48.87
N GLN A 97 22.20 24.83 48.84
CA GLN A 97 21.51 26.07 49.24
C GLN A 97 22.05 26.84 50.46
N ALA A 98 22.11 28.17 50.33
CA ALA A 98 21.67 29.16 51.31
C ALA A 98 21.26 30.45 50.55
N ALA A 99 20.37 31.27 51.11
CA ALA A 99 19.60 32.26 50.32
C ALA A 99 19.94 33.74 50.62
N TRP A 100 19.71 34.60 49.62
CA TRP A 100 19.10 35.97 49.62
C TRP A 100 19.70 36.84 48.51
N GLY A 101 18.86 37.60 47.77
CA GLY A 101 19.34 38.78 47.01
C GLY A 101 18.96 38.95 45.53
N SER A 102 17.67 39.20 45.26
CA SER A 102 17.14 40.14 44.23
C SER A 102 17.42 39.99 42.71
N ALA A 103 16.39 40.38 41.94
CA ALA A 103 16.40 40.88 40.56
C ALA A 103 16.90 39.96 39.42
N GLY A 104 15.94 39.33 38.72
CA GLY A 104 16.24 38.58 37.48
C GLY A 104 15.07 37.84 36.83
N GLU A 105 13.82 38.31 36.99
CA GLU A 105 12.68 37.73 36.25
C GLU A 105 12.80 38.06 34.75
N ALA A 106 13.47 37.20 33.99
CA ALA A 106 13.33 37.13 32.54
C ALA A 106 11.96 36.49 32.20
N ARG A 107 10.87 37.21 32.49
CA ARG A 107 9.54 36.87 31.97
C ARG A 107 9.58 37.03 30.45
N THR A 108 9.71 35.91 29.74
CA THR A 108 9.28 35.84 28.35
C THR A 108 7.81 36.21 28.29
N ALA A 109 7.51 37.38 27.72
CA ALA A 109 6.15 37.84 27.50
C ALA A 109 5.49 37.00 26.39
N GLY A 110 5.13 35.77 26.73
CA GLY A 110 4.25 34.94 25.92
C GLY A 110 2.86 35.53 25.91
N ALA A 111 2.27 35.62 24.72
CA ALA A 111 0.91 36.09 24.57
C ALA A 111 -0.08 34.92 24.67
N ARG A 112 -1.29 35.18 25.17
CA ARG A 112 -2.34 34.17 25.35
C ARG A 112 -3.27 34.16 24.14
N TYR A 113 -3.49 32.99 23.56
CA TYR A 113 -4.28 32.80 22.35
C TYR A 113 -5.51 31.98 22.65
N LEU A 114 -6.70 32.54 22.49
CA LEU A 114 -7.94 31.79 22.53
C LEU A 114 -8.37 31.46 21.10
N CYS A 115 -8.28 30.20 20.72
CA CYS A 115 -8.93 29.71 19.51
C CYS A 115 -10.42 29.48 19.80
N LEU A 116 -11.29 29.95 18.91
CA LEU A 116 -12.72 29.64 18.86
C LEU A 116 -13.03 28.93 17.52
N TRP A 117 -14.07 28.09 17.51
CA TRP A 117 -14.45 27.28 16.36
C TRP A 117 -15.90 26.81 16.47
N SER A 118 -16.67 26.70 15.38
CA SER A 118 -18.10 26.29 15.41
C SER A 118 -18.45 25.06 14.54
N SER A 119 -19.28 24.15 15.06
CA SER A 119 -19.80 22.99 14.31
C SER A 119 -21.18 23.22 13.71
N LEU A 120 -21.42 22.96 12.42
CA LEU A 120 -22.78 22.78 11.91
C LEU A 120 -22.86 21.64 10.88
N SER A 121 -24.02 21.00 10.79
CA SER A 121 -24.26 19.82 9.96
C SER A 121 -25.05 20.15 8.70
N GLY A 122 -24.50 19.82 7.52
CA GLY A 122 -25.18 20.00 6.23
C GLY A 122 -24.24 19.76 5.05
N GLY A 123 -24.68 19.01 4.04
CA GLY A 123 -23.87 18.66 2.85
C GLY A 123 -23.87 19.72 1.74
N ALA A 124 -23.32 19.47 0.55
CA ALA A 124 -22.79 18.20 0.04
C ALA A 124 -21.82 18.39 -1.15
N ALA A 125 -20.81 17.52 -1.27
CA ALA A 125 -20.10 17.22 -2.53
C ALA A 125 -19.34 15.88 -2.44
N ALA A 126 -20.00 14.75 -2.76
CA ALA A 126 -19.40 13.40 -2.85
C ALA A 126 -18.58 12.90 -1.64
N THR A 127 -18.70 13.53 -0.47
CA THR A 127 -18.10 13.07 0.80
C THR A 127 -18.82 11.81 1.30
N ARG A 128 -18.05 10.78 1.69
CA ARG A 128 -18.59 9.65 2.44
C ARG A 128 -18.85 10.03 3.91
N THR A 129 -19.89 10.81 4.16
CA THR A 129 -20.48 10.93 5.49
C THR A 129 -21.44 9.75 5.73
N CYS A 130 -20.87 8.59 6.06
CA CYS A 130 -21.66 7.59 6.76
C CYS A 130 -21.89 8.13 8.18
N GLY A 131 -23.14 8.49 8.50
CA GLY A 131 -23.47 9.17 9.75
C GLY A 131 -23.15 8.31 10.98
N LEU A 132 -22.05 8.62 11.65
CA LEU A 132 -21.84 8.27 13.04
C LEU A 132 -22.48 9.35 13.90
N ALA A 133 -23.31 8.95 14.87
CA ALA A 133 -23.46 9.76 16.08
C ALA A 133 -22.05 9.91 16.68
N ASN A 134 -21.68 11.13 17.09
CA ASN A 134 -20.32 11.45 17.52
C ASN A 134 -19.84 10.42 18.55
N PRO A 135 -18.87 9.53 18.23
CA PRO A 135 -18.49 8.46 19.14
C PRO A 135 -17.97 9.08 20.43
N ALA A 136 -18.41 8.57 21.58
CA ALA A 136 -18.01 9.12 22.88
C ALA A 136 -16.48 9.17 22.95
N GLY A 137 -15.93 10.38 23.09
CA GLY A 137 -14.50 10.62 23.22
C GLY A 137 -13.70 11.03 21.98
N GLU A 138 -14.33 11.23 20.80
CA GLU A 138 -13.65 11.96 19.73
C GLU A 138 -13.55 13.46 20.08
N VAL A 139 -12.35 14.04 19.98
CA VAL A 139 -12.08 15.47 20.24
C VAL A 139 -11.45 16.14 19.02
N PHE A 140 -11.64 17.46 18.92
CA PHE A 140 -10.83 18.30 18.04
C PHE A 140 -9.48 18.62 18.70
N ALA A 141 -8.43 18.74 17.91
CA ALA A 141 -7.09 19.08 18.37
C ALA A 141 -6.35 19.95 17.34
N ILE A 142 -5.32 20.66 17.80
CA ILE A 142 -4.45 21.53 17.01
C ILE A 142 -3.00 21.07 17.12
N CYS A 143 -2.31 21.02 15.98
CA CYS A 143 -0.89 20.68 15.88
C CYS A 143 -0.19 21.66 14.94
N GLY A 144 1.07 22.04 15.23
CA GLY A 144 1.73 23.15 14.56
C GLY A 144 3.23 23.25 14.78
N SER A 145 3.83 24.31 14.23
CA SER A 145 5.26 24.45 13.97
C SER A 145 6.14 24.85 15.15
N CYS A 146 5.64 24.81 16.38
CA CYS A 146 6.36 25.21 17.59
C CYS A 146 6.09 24.25 18.75
N ASP A 147 6.93 24.29 19.79
CA ASP A 147 6.84 23.44 20.98
C ASP A 147 5.44 23.43 21.61
N ALA A 148 4.82 24.61 21.74
CA ALA A 148 3.48 24.77 22.30
C ALA A 148 2.34 24.13 21.48
N LEU A 149 2.63 23.67 20.26
CA LEU A 149 1.72 22.97 19.34
C LEU A 149 2.31 21.62 18.87
N GLY A 150 3.32 21.10 19.56
CA GLY A 150 3.85 19.75 19.34
C GLY A 150 4.84 19.57 18.19
N ASN A 151 5.31 20.64 17.54
CA ASN A 151 6.25 20.59 16.40
C ASN A 151 5.81 19.62 15.27
N TRP A 152 4.56 19.73 14.83
CA TRP A 152 3.90 18.88 13.83
C TRP A 152 3.73 17.39 14.21
N ASN A 153 4.17 16.96 15.39
CA ASN A 153 3.92 15.60 15.87
C ASN A 153 2.52 15.50 16.51
N PRO A 154 1.58 14.70 15.98
CA PRO A 154 0.24 14.58 16.55
C PRO A 154 0.23 14.02 17.98
N GLN A 155 1.25 13.26 18.39
CA GLN A 155 1.37 12.75 19.78
C GLN A 155 1.60 13.86 20.82
N ASN A 156 2.03 15.05 20.36
CA ASN A 156 2.29 16.22 21.18
C ASN A 156 1.27 17.36 20.92
N ALA A 157 0.15 17.06 20.26
CA ALA A 157 -0.86 18.03 19.91
C ALA A 157 -1.67 18.53 21.13
N VAL A 158 -2.32 19.68 20.98
CA VAL A 158 -3.19 20.26 22.01
C VAL A 158 -4.64 19.90 21.69
N ALA A 159 -5.31 19.17 22.58
CA ALA A 159 -6.74 18.93 22.49
C ALA A 159 -7.54 20.22 22.79
N LEU A 160 -8.59 20.48 22.02
CA LEU A 160 -9.55 21.55 22.29
C LEU A 160 -10.61 21.05 23.28
N LEU A 161 -11.17 21.97 24.05
CA LEU A 161 -12.29 21.73 24.96
C LEU A 161 -13.59 22.23 24.32
N PRO A 162 -14.70 21.50 24.43
CA PRO A 162 -16.00 22.00 24.02
C PRO A 162 -16.45 23.14 24.94
N GLU A 163 -17.08 24.15 24.36
CA GLU A 163 -17.75 25.23 25.08
C GLU A 163 -19.26 24.98 25.11
N ASN A 164 -19.81 24.86 26.32
CA ASN A 164 -21.24 24.64 26.55
C ASN A 164 -21.99 25.97 26.44
N ASP A 165 -22.65 26.25 25.31
CA ASP A 165 -24.00 26.84 25.38
C ASP A 165 -24.90 26.64 24.13
N THR A 166 -26.20 26.65 24.40
CA THR A 166 -27.37 26.97 23.56
C THR A 166 -27.24 27.07 22.03
N GLY A 167 -27.47 25.93 21.36
CA GLY A 167 -28.24 25.88 20.11
C GLY A 167 -27.44 25.90 18.80
N GLU A 168 -27.76 24.94 17.93
CA GLU A 168 -27.30 24.77 16.54
C GLU A 168 -25.80 24.49 16.32
N SER A 169 -24.86 25.08 17.08
CA SER A 169 -23.42 24.81 16.88
C SER A 169 -22.61 24.60 18.17
N MET A 170 -21.95 23.43 18.28
CA MET A 170 -20.99 23.16 19.36
C MET A 170 -19.68 23.91 19.10
N LEU A 171 -19.31 24.80 20.01
CA LEU A 171 -18.06 25.55 19.93
C LEU A 171 -16.90 24.72 20.54
N TRP A 172 -15.69 24.84 19.99
CA TRP A 172 -14.48 24.20 20.53
C TRP A 172 -13.34 25.20 20.68
N LYS A 173 -12.62 25.16 21.81
CA LYS A 173 -11.59 26.14 22.15
C LYS A 173 -10.37 25.59 22.85
N ALA A 174 -9.23 26.26 22.66
CA ALA A 174 -8.00 26.02 23.42
C ALA A 174 -7.31 27.35 23.72
N THR A 175 -6.69 27.45 24.90
CA THR A 175 -5.84 28.59 25.28
C THR A 175 -4.37 28.20 25.18
N ILE A 176 -3.65 28.74 24.20
CA ILE A 176 -2.24 28.43 23.93
C ILE A 176 -1.36 29.65 24.24
N VAL A 177 -0.13 29.42 24.72
CA VAL A 177 0.85 30.49 24.91
C VAL A 177 1.86 30.46 23.75
N LEU A 178 1.93 31.54 22.97
CA LEU A 178 2.85 31.64 21.82
C LEU A 178 3.85 32.80 22.00
N SER A 179 5.01 32.67 21.34
CA SER A 179 6.05 33.70 21.30
C SER A 179 5.61 34.90 20.46
N ARG A 180 5.58 36.09 21.08
CA ARG A 180 5.26 37.35 20.40
C ARG A 180 6.23 37.63 19.23
N GLY A 181 5.69 38.04 18.09
CA GLY A 181 6.42 38.41 16.88
C GLY A 181 6.88 37.23 16.01
N VAL A 182 6.67 35.98 16.45
CA VAL A 182 7.07 34.77 15.70
C VAL A 182 5.88 34.22 14.93
N SER A 183 6.01 34.04 13.61
CA SER A 183 4.97 33.39 12.82
C SER A 183 4.89 31.90 13.15
N VAL A 184 3.68 31.41 13.44
CA VAL A 184 3.39 30.02 13.80
C VAL A 184 2.41 29.45 12.78
N GLN A 185 2.73 28.28 12.24
CA GLN A 185 1.86 27.53 11.34
C GLN A 185 1.19 26.37 12.07
N TYR A 186 -0.05 26.04 11.72
CA TYR A 186 -0.83 24.99 12.38
C TYR A 186 -1.93 24.39 11.50
N ARG A 187 -2.50 23.29 11.97
CA ARG A 187 -3.64 22.56 11.39
C ARG A 187 -4.51 21.99 12.50
N TYR A 188 -5.79 21.82 12.19
CA TYR A 188 -6.69 21.05 13.05
C TYR A 188 -6.78 19.58 12.63
N PHE A 189 -7.18 18.74 13.58
CA PHE A 189 -7.62 17.37 13.33
C PHE A 189 -8.68 16.92 14.34
N LYS A 190 -9.37 15.85 13.99
CA LYS A 190 -10.21 15.05 14.87
C LYS A 190 -9.48 13.77 15.25
N GLY A 191 -9.56 13.38 16.51
CA GLY A 191 -8.84 12.24 17.02
C GLY A 191 -9.24 11.80 18.43
N TYR A 192 -8.53 10.81 18.93
CA TYR A 192 -8.69 10.25 20.28
C TYR A 192 -7.39 10.42 21.05
N PHE A 193 -7.47 10.93 22.27
CA PHE A 193 -6.34 11.09 23.19
C PHE A 193 -6.47 10.02 24.27
N LEU A 194 -5.67 8.96 24.15
CA LEU A 194 -5.75 7.80 25.03
C LEU A 194 -4.96 8.03 26.32
N GLU A 195 -5.43 7.45 27.42
CA GLU A 195 -4.74 7.55 28.69
C GLU A 195 -3.32 6.94 28.62
N PRO A 196 -2.31 7.61 29.22
CA PRO A 196 -0.98 7.04 29.32
C PRO A 196 -0.97 5.70 30.07
N LYS A 197 -0.32 4.68 29.51
CA LYS A 197 -0.16 3.36 30.15
C LYS A 197 0.63 3.38 31.47
N THR A 198 1.24 4.52 31.81
CA THR A 198 1.97 4.74 33.06
C THR A 198 1.68 6.15 33.59
N ILE A 199 1.66 6.32 34.92
CA ILE A 199 1.46 7.63 35.55
C ILE A 199 2.56 8.60 35.08
N GLY A 200 2.16 9.66 34.36
CA GLY A 200 3.09 10.63 33.77
C GLY A 200 3.76 10.21 32.45
N GLY A 201 3.34 9.09 31.85
CA GLY A 201 3.75 8.70 30.50
C GLY A 201 3.13 9.58 29.40
N PRO A 202 3.58 9.46 28.14
CA PRO A 202 2.97 10.16 27.02
C PRO A 202 1.56 9.63 26.73
N CYS A 203 0.64 10.54 26.41
CA CYS A 203 -0.65 10.22 25.82
C CYS A 203 -0.43 9.61 24.42
N GLN A 204 -1.19 8.57 24.07
CA GLN A 204 -1.18 8.04 22.70
C GLN A 204 -2.32 8.70 21.91
N VAL A 205 -1.99 9.34 20.80
CA VAL A 205 -2.96 10.10 19.99
C VAL A 205 -3.29 9.37 18.71
N ILE A 206 -4.58 9.13 18.48
CA ILE A 206 -5.15 8.59 17.24
C ILE A 206 -5.58 9.76 16.37
N VAL A 207 -5.08 9.86 15.14
CA VAL A 207 -5.60 10.81 14.15
C VAL A 207 -6.68 10.11 13.33
N HIS A 208 -7.92 10.62 13.35
CA HIS A 208 -9.03 10.06 12.57
C HIS A 208 -9.28 10.85 11.27
N LYS A 209 -9.33 12.18 11.33
CA LYS A 209 -9.49 13.06 10.15
C LYS A 209 -8.73 14.37 10.35
N TRP A 210 -8.08 14.92 9.33
CA TRP A 210 -7.21 16.10 9.49
C TRP A 210 -7.16 17.03 8.27
N GLU A 211 -6.75 18.29 8.50
CA GLU A 211 -6.67 19.34 7.47
C GLU A 211 -5.44 19.19 6.57
N THR A 212 -5.64 18.97 5.27
CA THR A 212 -4.56 18.68 4.30
C THR A 212 -4.27 19.79 3.30
N HIS A 213 -4.68 21.04 3.58
CA HIS A 213 -4.40 22.20 2.73
C HIS A 213 -2.90 22.33 2.44
N LEU A 214 -2.51 22.63 1.19
CA LEU A 214 -1.09 22.75 0.82
C LEU A 214 -0.34 23.76 1.68
N GLN A 215 -0.98 24.90 1.98
CA GLN A 215 -0.51 25.86 2.97
C GLN A 215 -1.26 25.59 4.29
N PRO A 216 -0.56 25.35 5.41
CA PRO A 216 -1.19 25.33 6.72
C PRO A 216 -1.79 26.70 7.08
N ARG A 217 -2.65 26.73 8.10
CA ARG A 217 -3.08 27.98 8.74
C ARG A 217 -1.87 28.66 9.38
N SER A 218 -1.91 29.98 9.53
CA SER A 218 -0.80 30.74 10.12
C SER A 218 -1.26 31.93 10.95
N ILE A 219 -0.59 32.15 12.08
CA ILE A 219 -0.80 33.30 12.99
C ILE A 219 0.54 33.99 13.24
N THR A 220 0.55 35.32 13.36
CA THR A 220 1.70 36.06 13.92
C THR A 220 1.26 36.84 15.17
N PRO A 221 1.48 36.28 16.37
CA PRO A 221 1.35 36.92 17.69
C PRO A 221 1.86 38.38 17.82
N LEU A 222 1.02 39.40 17.61
CA LEU A 222 1.45 40.81 17.79
C LEU A 222 1.00 41.47 19.11
N GLU A 223 -0.09 41.02 19.71
CA GLU A 223 -0.66 41.57 20.96
C GLU A 223 -0.48 40.59 22.12
N SER A 224 -0.72 41.03 23.36
CA SER A 224 -0.55 40.20 24.57
C SER A 224 -1.64 39.13 24.75
N GLU A 225 -2.83 39.37 24.17
CA GLU A 225 -3.95 38.45 24.17
C GLU A 225 -4.68 38.61 22.82
N ILE A 226 -4.95 37.51 22.12
CA ILE A 226 -5.66 37.53 20.83
C ILE A 226 -6.67 36.38 20.83
N ILE A 227 -7.89 36.68 20.39
CA ILE A 227 -8.96 35.71 20.15
C ILE A 227 -9.10 35.55 18.64
N ILE A 228 -9.08 34.31 18.13
CA ILE A 228 -9.27 34.00 16.71
C ILE A 228 -10.41 33.00 16.58
N ASP A 229 -11.38 33.32 15.74
CA ASP A 229 -12.32 32.34 15.18
C ASP A 229 -11.75 31.82 13.85
N ASP A 230 -11.40 30.53 13.82
CA ASP A 230 -10.81 29.88 12.64
C ASP A 230 -11.88 29.29 11.68
N GLY A 231 -13.16 29.54 11.95
CA GLY A 231 -14.29 29.19 11.10
C GLY A 231 -14.72 27.73 11.24
N GLN A 232 -14.58 26.95 10.15
CA GLN A 232 -15.05 25.56 10.08
C GLN A 232 -13.91 24.57 9.77
N PHE A 233 -13.94 23.41 10.42
CA PHE A 233 -12.88 22.41 10.39
C PHE A 233 -12.77 21.83 8.98
N GLY A 234 -11.57 21.84 8.40
CA GLY A 234 -11.37 21.44 7.03
C GLY A 234 -11.55 22.56 6.01
N ILE A 235 -12.23 23.66 6.36
CA ILE A 235 -12.44 24.79 5.47
C ILE A 235 -11.45 25.90 5.80
N HIS A 236 -10.55 26.18 4.86
CA HIS A 236 -9.60 27.30 4.95
C HIS A 236 -9.63 28.07 3.63
N ASN A 237 -9.73 29.41 3.71
CA ASN A 237 -9.92 30.31 2.56
C ASN A 237 -11.05 29.88 1.60
N GLY A 238 -12.15 29.37 2.15
CA GLY A 238 -13.33 28.91 1.39
C GLY A 238 -13.18 27.54 0.71
N VAL A 239 -12.09 26.81 0.93
CA VAL A 239 -11.85 25.48 0.34
C VAL A 239 -11.84 24.41 1.43
N GLU A 240 -12.70 23.40 1.29
CA GLU A 240 -12.63 22.18 2.12
C GLU A 240 -11.50 21.28 1.61
N THR A 241 -10.50 20.97 2.45
CA THR A 241 -9.58 19.85 2.22
C THR A 241 -9.34 19.09 3.52
N LEU A 242 -9.84 17.86 3.58
CA LEU A 242 -9.65 16.93 4.67
C LEU A 242 -9.20 15.57 4.12
N ASP A 243 -8.38 14.86 4.90
CA ASP A 243 -8.05 13.46 4.65
C ASP A 243 -8.27 12.61 5.90
N SER A 244 -8.46 11.31 5.73
CA SER A 244 -8.44 10.34 6.82
C SER A 244 -7.04 10.29 7.43
N GLY A 245 -6.95 9.89 8.69
CA GLY A 245 -5.69 9.61 9.36
C GLY A 245 -4.93 8.41 8.81
N TRP A 246 -4.03 7.88 9.63
CA TRP A 246 -3.19 6.71 9.38
C TRP A 246 -2.95 6.02 10.73
N LEU A 247 -2.37 4.82 10.72
CA LEU A 247 -2.06 4.09 11.96
C LEU A 247 -0.94 4.80 12.71
N THR A 248 -1.30 5.55 13.77
CA THR A 248 -0.33 6.24 14.64
C THR A 248 0.19 5.31 15.73
N CYS A 249 -0.71 4.57 16.39
CA CYS A 249 -0.40 3.60 17.45
C CYS A 249 -1.31 2.35 17.44
N GLN A 250 -2.35 2.33 16.60
CA GLN A 250 -3.29 1.21 16.47
C GLN A 250 -2.72 0.14 15.53
N THR A 251 -3.21 -1.08 15.64
CA THR A 251 -3.01 -2.14 14.64
C THR A 251 -4.33 -2.37 13.91
N GLU A 252 -4.29 -2.54 12.59
CA GLU A 252 -5.43 -2.97 11.78
C GLU A 252 -5.32 -4.46 11.47
N ILE A 253 -6.38 -5.21 11.77
CA ILE A 253 -6.54 -6.63 11.47
C ILE A 253 -7.61 -6.73 10.39
N ARG A 254 -7.29 -7.34 9.24
CA ARG A 254 -8.30 -7.70 8.24
C ARG A 254 -8.45 -9.21 8.14
N LEU A 255 -9.71 -9.67 8.11
CA LEU A 255 -10.09 -11.08 8.05
C LEU A 255 -11.01 -11.29 6.84
N ARG A 256 -10.74 -12.31 6.02
CA ARG A 256 -11.46 -12.54 4.75
C ARG A 256 -12.06 -13.93 4.68
N LEU A 257 -13.34 -13.98 4.33
CA LEU A 257 -14.06 -15.19 3.96
C LEU A 257 -14.34 -15.15 2.46
N HIS A 258 -13.67 -16.01 1.69
CA HIS A 258 -13.81 -16.05 0.24
C HIS A 258 -13.59 -17.44 -0.38
N TYR A 259 -14.05 -17.56 -1.63
CA TYR A 259 -13.87 -18.74 -2.46
C TYR A 259 -12.58 -18.60 -3.28
N SER A 260 -11.64 -19.50 -3.02
CA SER A 260 -10.44 -19.76 -3.83
C SER A 260 -10.68 -21.04 -4.65
N GLU A 261 -9.70 -21.94 -4.83
CA GLU A 261 -9.95 -23.30 -5.34
C GLU A 261 -11.08 -24.04 -4.58
N LYS A 262 -11.28 -23.67 -3.31
CA LYS A 262 -12.15 -24.33 -2.34
C LYS A 262 -13.00 -23.26 -1.63
N PRO A 263 -14.26 -23.59 -1.25
CA PRO A 263 -15.08 -22.69 -0.44
C PRO A 263 -14.40 -22.39 0.91
N PRO A 264 -14.70 -21.23 1.52
CA PRO A 264 -14.13 -20.88 2.83
C PRO A 264 -14.68 -21.82 3.92
N VAL A 265 -15.93 -22.29 3.79
CA VAL A 265 -16.54 -23.25 4.72
C VAL A 265 -16.58 -24.65 4.13
N SER A 266 -16.16 -25.65 4.91
CA SER A 266 -16.16 -27.06 4.54
C SER A 266 -16.85 -27.90 5.63
N ILE A 267 -18.04 -28.42 5.31
CA ILE A 267 -18.88 -29.19 6.24
C ILE A 267 -18.63 -30.71 6.12
N THR A 268 -18.41 -31.37 7.25
CA THR A 268 -18.25 -32.83 7.35
C THR A 268 -19.55 -33.52 7.76
N LYS A 269 -20.44 -32.84 8.49
CA LYS A 269 -21.72 -33.38 8.98
C LYS A 269 -22.71 -33.59 7.83
N LYS A 270 -23.03 -34.86 7.51
CA LYS A 270 -23.88 -35.26 6.36
C LYS A 270 -25.18 -34.44 6.20
N LYS A 271 -25.88 -34.10 7.28
CA LYS A 271 -27.13 -33.32 7.25
C LYS A 271 -26.93 -31.92 6.67
N LEU A 272 -25.82 -31.27 7.00
CA LEU A 272 -25.52 -29.87 6.63
C LEU A 272 -24.67 -29.74 5.36
N LYS A 273 -24.39 -30.86 4.65
CA LYS A 273 -23.43 -30.89 3.54
C LYS A 273 -23.91 -30.16 2.27
N LYS A 274 -25.21 -29.89 2.16
CA LYS A 274 -25.81 -29.14 1.04
C LYS A 274 -26.27 -27.72 1.43
N SER A 275 -26.22 -27.40 2.72
CA SER A 275 -26.70 -26.14 3.28
C SER A 275 -25.83 -24.98 2.82
N ARG A 276 -26.46 -23.84 2.57
CA ARG A 276 -25.78 -22.54 2.45
C ARG A 276 -25.62 -21.91 3.84
N PHE A 277 -24.60 -21.08 4.01
CA PHE A 277 -24.30 -20.44 5.29
C PHE A 277 -24.20 -18.93 5.18
N ARG A 278 -24.76 -18.27 6.20
CA ARG A 278 -24.46 -16.89 6.55
C ARG A 278 -23.48 -16.86 7.72
N VAL A 279 -22.61 -15.86 7.74
CA VAL A 279 -21.60 -15.69 8.78
C VAL A 279 -21.68 -14.30 9.39
N LYS A 280 -21.77 -14.26 10.72
CA LYS A 280 -21.65 -13.07 11.56
C LYS A 280 -20.30 -13.12 12.27
N LEU A 281 -19.59 -11.99 12.34
CA LEU A 281 -18.41 -11.85 13.20
C LEU A 281 -18.76 -10.98 14.40
N THR A 282 -18.58 -11.50 15.61
CA THR A 282 -18.67 -10.72 16.87
C THR A 282 -17.25 -10.52 17.41
N LEU A 283 -16.97 -9.34 17.95
CA LEU A 283 -15.77 -9.05 18.71
C LEU A 283 -16.12 -9.04 20.19
N GLU A 284 -15.42 -9.83 20.97
CA GLU A 284 -15.45 -9.78 22.43
C GLU A 284 -14.02 -9.44 22.91
N GLY A 285 -13.93 -8.47 23.82
CA GLY A 285 -12.68 -8.17 24.51
C GLY A 285 -12.48 -9.19 25.61
N LEU A 286 -11.26 -9.68 25.79
CA LEU A 286 -10.94 -10.46 26.98
C LEU A 286 -10.96 -9.49 28.17
N GLU A 287 -11.98 -9.60 29.02
CA GLU A 287 -12.09 -8.83 30.26
C GLU A 287 -10.92 -9.21 31.18
N GLU A 288 -10.05 -8.24 31.47
CA GLU A 288 -9.19 -8.31 32.65
C GLU A 288 -10.06 -7.92 33.85
N ASP A 289 -10.03 -8.71 34.94
CA ASP A 289 -10.79 -8.45 36.17
C ASP A 289 -10.31 -7.15 36.86
N ASP A 290 -10.78 -5.99 36.38
CA ASP A 290 -10.47 -4.68 36.95
C ASP A 290 -11.24 -4.46 38.26
N ASP A 291 -10.52 -4.63 39.37
CA ASP A 291 -10.99 -4.55 40.77
C ASP A 291 -11.74 -3.22 41.06
N ASP A 292 -12.96 -3.32 41.62
CA ASP A 292 -13.99 -2.27 41.74
C ASP A 292 -13.47 -0.90 42.27
N ARG A 293 -12.95 -0.05 41.37
CA ARG A 293 -12.52 1.33 41.68
C ARG A 293 -13.13 2.35 40.74
N VAL A 294 -14.40 2.63 40.97
CA VAL A 294 -15.16 3.74 40.36
C VAL A 294 -14.49 5.09 40.70
N SER A 295 -13.60 5.56 39.82
CA SER A 295 -13.11 6.94 39.80
C SER A 295 -14.01 7.78 38.88
N PRO A 296 -14.40 9.01 39.26
CA PRO A 296 -15.43 9.78 38.53
C PRO A 296 -14.92 10.50 37.26
N THR A 297 -13.84 10.01 36.65
CA THR A 297 -13.33 10.51 35.37
C THR A 297 -13.71 9.49 34.30
N VAL A 298 -14.50 9.90 33.29
CA VAL A 298 -14.95 8.99 32.24
C VAL A 298 -13.74 8.54 31.40
N LEU A 299 -13.29 7.32 31.65
CA LEU A 299 -12.08 6.71 31.08
C LEU A 299 -12.20 6.52 29.56
N HIS A 300 -11.19 6.92 28.79
CA HIS A 300 -11.23 6.85 27.30
C HIS A 300 -10.32 5.74 26.74
N LYS A 301 -10.72 4.47 26.93
CA LYS A 301 -10.17 3.33 26.17
C LYS A 301 -10.75 3.35 24.74
N MET A 302 -9.91 3.16 23.71
CA MET A 302 -10.40 3.09 22.33
C MET A 302 -11.32 1.87 22.18
N SER A 303 -12.57 2.09 21.79
CA SER A 303 -13.45 1.00 21.35
C SER A 303 -12.91 0.39 20.06
N ASN A 304 -12.77 -0.93 20.00
CA ASN A 304 -12.39 -1.65 18.79
C ASN A 304 -13.38 -1.32 17.66
N SER A 305 -12.88 -0.93 16.49
CA SER A 305 -13.75 -0.74 15.32
C SER A 305 -14.04 -2.08 14.64
N LEU A 306 -15.19 -2.18 13.98
CA LEU A 306 -15.51 -3.29 13.08
C LEU A 306 -16.21 -2.73 11.84
N GLU A 307 -15.56 -2.85 10.70
CA GLU A 307 -16.07 -2.46 9.40
C GLU A 307 -16.17 -3.71 8.50
N ILE A 308 -17.28 -3.87 7.77
CA ILE A 308 -17.54 -5.04 6.92
C ILE A 308 -17.63 -4.63 5.44
N SER A 309 -16.69 -5.12 4.65
CA SER A 309 -16.62 -4.96 3.20
C SER A 309 -17.15 -6.18 2.45
N LEU A 310 -17.98 -5.94 1.46
CA LEU A 310 -18.52 -6.91 0.50
C LEU A 310 -17.95 -6.58 -0.88
N ILE A 311 -17.08 -7.45 -1.39
CA ILE A 311 -16.25 -7.19 -2.58
C ILE A 311 -16.57 -8.23 -3.66
N SER A 312 -16.79 -7.79 -4.90
CA SER A 312 -17.03 -8.63 -6.08
C SER A 312 -16.39 -7.98 -7.33
N ASP A 313 -16.29 -8.69 -8.45
CA ASP A 313 -15.67 -8.22 -9.70
C ASP A 313 -16.20 -6.85 -10.23
N ASN A 314 -17.37 -6.40 -9.77
CA ASN A 314 -18.05 -5.18 -10.21
C ASN A 314 -18.47 -4.23 -9.06
N GLU A 315 -18.31 -4.62 -7.80
CA GLU A 315 -18.89 -3.89 -6.67
C GLU A 315 -18.04 -4.01 -5.41
N PHE A 316 -17.73 -2.86 -4.81
CA PHE A 316 -17.16 -2.72 -3.47
C PHE A 316 -18.18 -1.97 -2.60
N LYS A 317 -18.78 -2.66 -1.62
CA LYS A 317 -19.72 -2.07 -0.65
C LYS A 317 -19.21 -2.24 0.76
N CYS A 318 -19.26 -1.19 1.56
CA CYS A 318 -18.82 -1.26 2.95
C CYS A 318 -19.88 -0.76 3.92
N ARG A 319 -19.86 -1.32 5.14
CA ARG A 319 -20.88 -1.12 6.18
C ARG A 319 -20.28 -1.24 7.58
N HIS A 320 -20.65 -0.33 8.47
CA HIS A 320 -20.35 -0.37 9.90
C HIS A 320 -21.27 -1.32 10.69
N SER A 321 -22.14 -2.07 10.00
CA SER A 321 -23.06 -3.02 10.61
C SER A 321 -23.37 -4.19 9.67
N GLN A 322 -23.73 -5.32 10.28
CA GLN A 322 -24.12 -6.55 9.61
C GLN A 322 -25.55 -6.94 10.03
N PRO A 323 -26.28 -7.73 9.21
CA PRO A 323 -27.55 -8.32 9.63
C PRO A 323 -27.37 -9.17 10.89
N GLU A 324 -28.47 -9.40 11.59
CA GLU A 324 -28.49 -10.14 12.86
C GLU A 324 -27.91 -11.56 12.73
N CYS A 325 -28.19 -12.24 11.60
CA CYS A 325 -27.60 -13.53 11.20
C CYS A 325 -26.45 -13.38 10.17
N GLY A 326 -25.75 -12.23 10.15
CA GLY A 326 -24.60 -11.98 9.29
C GLY A 326 -24.88 -11.97 7.78
N TYR A 327 -23.83 -12.15 6.96
CA TYR A 327 -23.91 -12.15 5.49
C TYR A 327 -23.76 -13.55 4.90
N GLY A 328 -24.55 -13.86 3.85
CA GLY A 328 -24.46 -15.12 3.10
C GLY A 328 -23.14 -15.23 2.34
N LEU A 329 -22.49 -16.41 2.39
CA LEU A 329 -21.28 -16.71 1.64
C LEU A 329 -21.61 -16.96 0.16
N GLN A 330 -21.00 -16.23 -0.76
CA GLN A 330 -21.28 -16.31 -2.20
C GLN A 330 -19.99 -16.57 -3.00
N PRO A 331 -20.00 -17.45 -4.04
CA PRO A 331 -18.80 -17.82 -4.80
C PRO A 331 -18.09 -16.67 -5.53
N ASP A 332 -18.83 -15.63 -5.89
CA ASP A 332 -18.41 -14.44 -6.63
C ASP A 332 -18.08 -13.25 -5.71
N ARG A 333 -18.02 -13.46 -4.39
CA ARG A 333 -17.89 -12.41 -3.39
C ARG A 333 -16.93 -12.75 -2.27
N TRP A 334 -16.22 -11.74 -1.80
CA TRP A 334 -15.47 -11.76 -0.55
C TRP A 334 -16.25 -10.99 0.51
N THR A 335 -16.28 -11.54 1.73
CA THR A 335 -16.60 -10.76 2.94
C THR A 335 -15.28 -10.49 3.65
N GLU A 336 -14.89 -9.22 3.73
CA GLU A 336 -13.75 -8.74 4.51
C GLU A 336 -14.27 -8.03 5.78
N TYR A 337 -13.64 -8.30 6.91
CA TYR A 337 -13.85 -7.62 8.17
C TYR A 337 -12.56 -6.87 8.54
N SER A 338 -12.65 -5.56 8.69
CA SER A 338 -11.53 -4.69 9.09
C SER A 338 -11.74 -4.22 10.53
N ILE A 339 -10.72 -4.41 11.36
CA ILE A 339 -10.74 -4.16 12.80
C ILE A 339 -9.55 -3.28 13.16
N GLN A 340 -9.76 -2.12 13.76
CA GLN A 340 -8.67 -1.36 14.38
C GLN A 340 -8.73 -1.48 15.90
N THR A 341 -7.57 -1.74 16.51
CA THR A 341 -7.45 -2.01 17.94
C THR A 341 -6.10 -1.54 18.50
N MET A 342 -6.07 -1.25 19.80
CA MET A 342 -4.86 -1.00 20.58
C MET A 342 -4.27 -2.29 21.19
N GLU A 343 -5.01 -3.40 21.12
CA GLU A 343 -4.72 -4.68 21.80
C GLU A 343 -4.83 -5.84 20.80
N PRO A 344 -4.02 -5.85 19.71
CA PRO A 344 -4.16 -6.81 18.60
C PRO A 344 -4.02 -8.27 19.01
N ASP A 345 -3.41 -8.55 20.14
CA ASP A 345 -3.13 -9.91 20.63
C ASP A 345 -4.14 -10.36 21.71
N ASN A 346 -5.11 -9.50 22.09
CA ASN A 346 -6.07 -9.72 23.18
C ASN A 346 -7.56 -9.62 22.75
N LEU A 347 -7.89 -10.14 21.56
CA LEU A 347 -9.27 -10.16 21.04
C LEU A 347 -9.79 -11.59 20.91
N GLU A 348 -11.05 -11.82 21.31
CA GLU A 348 -11.83 -12.99 20.94
C GLU A 348 -12.73 -12.66 19.74
N LEU A 349 -12.54 -13.41 18.64
CA LEU A 349 -13.18 -13.19 17.36
C LEU A 349 -14.10 -14.37 17.04
N ILE A 350 -15.41 -14.15 17.18
CA ILE A 350 -16.43 -15.19 17.16
C ILE A 350 -17.17 -15.19 15.83
N PHE A 351 -16.95 -16.22 15.01
CA PHE A 351 -17.67 -16.46 13.77
C PHE A 351 -18.88 -17.37 14.02
N ASP A 352 -20.09 -16.81 13.97
CA ASP A 352 -21.34 -17.56 14.07
C ASP A 352 -21.88 -17.93 12.69
N PHE A 353 -22.27 -19.20 12.53
CA PHE A 353 -22.76 -19.78 11.28
C PHE A 353 -24.26 -20.04 11.35
N PHE A 354 -25.00 -19.52 10.37
CA PHE A 354 -26.45 -19.70 10.24
C PHE A 354 -26.77 -20.38 8.91
N GLU A 355 -27.60 -21.42 8.92
CA GLU A 355 -28.13 -22.07 7.73
C GLU A 355 -29.11 -21.14 7.00
N GLU A 356 -28.84 -20.81 5.73
CA GLU A 356 -29.53 -19.74 5.01
C GLU A 356 -30.92 -20.15 4.49
N ASP A 357 -31.13 -21.44 4.23
CA ASP A 357 -32.35 -21.98 3.61
C ASP A 357 -33.48 -22.30 4.62
N LEU A 358 -33.34 -21.87 5.89
CA LEU A 358 -34.31 -22.13 6.97
C LEU A 358 -34.92 -20.84 7.53
N SER A 359 -36.24 -20.72 7.36
CA SER A 359 -37.07 -19.75 8.10
C SER A 359 -37.44 -20.22 9.51
N GLU A 360 -37.12 -21.47 9.86
CA GLU A 360 -37.41 -22.08 11.15
C GLU A 360 -36.13 -22.29 11.97
N HIS A 361 -36.29 -22.55 13.26
CA HIS A 361 -35.17 -22.73 14.18
C HIS A 361 -34.53 -24.10 13.95
N VAL A 362 -33.20 -24.15 13.79
CA VAL A 362 -32.46 -25.43 13.69
C VAL A 362 -32.53 -26.19 15.01
N VAL A 363 -32.58 -25.45 16.13
CA VAL A 363 -32.76 -25.97 17.47
C VAL A 363 -33.93 -25.22 18.14
N GLN A 364 -34.86 -25.97 18.71
CA GLN A 364 -36.01 -25.37 19.41
C GLN A 364 -35.52 -24.52 20.60
N GLY A 365 -35.85 -23.22 20.60
CA GLY A 365 -35.39 -22.26 21.60
C GLY A 365 -34.16 -21.42 21.20
N ASP A 366 -33.70 -21.49 19.95
CA ASP A 366 -32.73 -20.50 19.44
C ASP A 366 -33.30 -19.07 19.52
N ALA A 367 -32.48 -18.08 19.85
CA ALA A 367 -32.88 -16.67 19.74
C ALA A 367 -32.94 -16.21 18.27
N LEU A 368 -32.18 -16.88 17.39
CA LEU A 368 -32.10 -16.60 15.97
C LEU A 368 -32.27 -17.90 15.16
N PRO A 369 -33.24 -17.95 14.22
CA PRO A 369 -33.37 -19.09 13.31
C PRO A 369 -32.07 -19.40 12.56
N GLY A 370 -31.85 -20.68 12.24
CA GLY A 370 -30.71 -21.12 11.44
C GLY A 370 -29.37 -21.34 12.17
N HIS A 371 -29.17 -20.97 13.44
CA HIS A 371 -27.84 -21.09 14.09
C HIS A 371 -27.35 -22.55 14.20
N VAL A 372 -26.26 -22.90 13.51
CA VAL A 372 -25.74 -24.29 13.46
C VAL A 372 -24.51 -24.53 14.35
N GLY A 373 -23.75 -23.48 14.64
CA GLY A 373 -22.47 -23.58 15.35
C GLY A 373 -21.57 -22.36 15.14
N THR A 374 -20.42 -22.40 15.80
CA THR A 374 -19.54 -21.25 16.01
C THR A 374 -18.08 -21.65 15.82
N ALA A 375 -17.24 -20.76 15.32
CA ALA A 375 -15.78 -20.90 15.34
C ALA A 375 -15.17 -19.67 16.04
N CYS A 376 -14.36 -19.90 17.07
CA CYS A 376 -13.62 -18.85 17.77
C CYS A 376 -12.19 -18.75 17.23
N LEU A 377 -11.68 -17.52 17.16
CA LEU A 377 -10.29 -17.17 16.90
C LEU A 377 -9.82 -16.23 18.01
N LEU A 378 -8.86 -16.68 18.82
CA LEU A 378 -8.11 -15.80 19.72
C LEU A 378 -7.01 -15.12 18.91
N SER A 379 -6.96 -13.78 18.92
CA SER A 379 -6.01 -13.05 18.08
C SER A 379 -4.54 -13.26 18.48
N SER A 380 -4.29 -13.67 19.73
CA SER A 380 -3.00 -14.22 20.20
C SER A 380 -2.47 -15.35 19.30
N THR A 381 -3.35 -16.17 18.70
CA THR A 381 -2.96 -17.24 17.75
C THR A 381 -2.26 -16.67 16.50
N ILE A 382 -2.64 -15.44 16.09
CA ILE A 382 -1.97 -14.74 15.00
C ILE A 382 -0.62 -14.21 15.46
N ALA A 383 -0.56 -13.60 16.65
CA ALA A 383 0.68 -13.09 17.24
C ALA A 383 1.75 -14.19 17.39
N GLU A 384 1.36 -15.33 17.98
CA GLU A 384 2.21 -16.52 18.15
C GLU A 384 2.72 -17.11 16.83
N SER A 385 1.99 -16.91 15.72
CA SER A 385 2.42 -17.38 14.40
C SER A 385 3.63 -16.62 13.85
N GLY A 386 3.91 -15.41 14.37
CA GLY A 386 4.97 -14.52 13.92
C GLY A 386 4.80 -13.97 12.50
N LYS A 387 3.65 -14.17 11.85
CA LYS A 387 3.39 -13.77 10.46
C LYS A 387 2.39 -12.63 10.39
N SER A 388 2.68 -11.61 9.57
CA SER A 388 1.74 -10.52 9.33
C SER A 388 0.59 -10.90 8.39
N ALA A 389 0.68 -11.99 7.64
CA ALA A 389 -0.40 -12.44 6.75
C ALA A 389 -0.41 -13.97 6.59
N GLY A 390 -1.58 -14.54 6.29
CA GLY A 390 -1.71 -15.97 6.07
C GLY A 390 -3.15 -16.48 6.01
N ILE A 391 -3.29 -17.79 6.24
CA ILE A 391 -4.57 -18.50 6.20
C ILE A 391 -4.72 -19.34 7.46
N LEU A 392 -5.74 -19.05 8.25
CA LEU A 392 -6.15 -19.83 9.42
C LEU A 392 -7.19 -20.87 9.01
N THR A 393 -7.26 -21.97 9.75
CA THR A 393 -8.31 -22.99 9.59
C THR A 393 -8.89 -23.34 10.95
N LEU A 394 -10.10 -22.84 11.21
CA LEU A 394 -10.77 -22.96 12.50
C LEU A 394 -11.83 -24.07 12.46
N PRO A 395 -11.96 -24.90 13.51
CA PRO A 395 -13.05 -25.87 13.60
C PRO A 395 -14.37 -25.17 13.88
N ILE A 396 -15.42 -25.50 13.12
CA ILE A 396 -16.78 -25.04 13.41
C ILE A 396 -17.40 -26.01 14.40
N MET A 397 -17.67 -25.55 15.61
CA MET A 397 -18.16 -26.36 16.73
C MET A 397 -19.69 -26.33 16.78
N SER A 398 -20.32 -27.50 16.86
CA SER A 398 -21.77 -27.62 17.05
C SER A 398 -22.17 -27.11 18.43
N ARG A 399 -23.07 -26.13 18.50
CA ARG A 399 -23.63 -25.59 19.74
C ARG A 399 -24.10 -26.69 20.72
N ASN A 400 -24.90 -27.64 20.24
CA ASN A 400 -25.55 -28.64 21.11
C ASN A 400 -24.66 -29.82 21.51
N SER A 401 -23.66 -30.16 20.68
CA SER A 401 -22.91 -31.42 20.86
C SER A 401 -21.43 -31.24 21.16
N ARG A 402 -20.93 -30.00 21.12
CA ARG A 402 -19.49 -29.65 21.17
C ARG A 402 -18.61 -30.48 20.22
N LYS A 403 -19.21 -31.05 19.16
CA LYS A 403 -18.53 -31.80 18.09
C LYS A 403 -18.35 -30.90 16.87
N THR A 404 -17.20 -31.00 16.24
CA THR A 404 -16.89 -30.30 14.99
C THR A 404 -17.86 -30.70 13.87
N ILE A 405 -18.55 -29.74 13.26
CA ILE A 405 -19.46 -29.96 12.11
C ILE A 405 -18.79 -29.74 10.75
N GLY A 406 -17.66 -29.04 10.78
CA GLY A 406 -16.91 -28.59 9.62
C GLY A 406 -15.74 -27.71 10.05
N LYS A 407 -15.17 -26.98 9.09
CA LYS A 407 -14.11 -26.01 9.32
C LYS A 407 -14.33 -24.77 8.45
N VAL A 408 -13.87 -23.62 8.94
CA VAL A 408 -13.79 -22.37 8.17
C VAL A 408 -12.33 -22.04 7.91
N ARG A 409 -12.03 -21.57 6.70
CA ARG A 409 -10.78 -20.91 6.34
C ARG A 409 -10.98 -19.41 6.44
N VAL A 410 -10.06 -18.74 7.12
CA VAL A 410 -10.04 -17.29 7.28
C VAL A 410 -8.67 -16.83 6.81
N ASP A 411 -8.64 -16.10 5.70
CA ASP A 411 -7.41 -15.46 5.24
C ASP A 411 -7.26 -14.15 6.02
N TYR A 412 -6.04 -13.77 6.43
CA TYR A 412 -5.82 -12.61 7.29
C TYR A 412 -4.60 -11.77 6.89
N ILE A 413 -4.63 -10.51 7.29
CA ILE A 413 -3.49 -9.59 7.29
C ILE A 413 -3.53 -8.68 8.53
N ILE A 414 -2.35 -8.40 9.09
CA ILE A 414 -2.09 -7.54 10.24
C ILE A 414 -1.24 -6.36 9.77
N ILE A 415 -1.72 -5.14 9.96
CA ILE A 415 -1.05 -3.91 9.54
C ILE A 415 -0.68 -3.12 10.79
N LYS A 416 0.62 -2.91 11.00
CA LYS A 416 1.16 -2.18 12.15
C LYS A 416 1.63 -0.77 11.73
N PRO A 417 1.70 0.22 12.64
CA PRO A 417 2.33 1.51 12.37
C PRO A 417 3.76 1.35 11.86
N LEU A 418 4.29 2.35 11.16
CA LEU A 418 5.69 2.35 10.68
C LEU A 418 6.66 2.48 11.87
N PRO A 419 7.42 1.43 12.25
CA PRO A 419 8.12 1.40 13.54
C PRO A 419 9.33 2.33 13.53
N GLY A 420 9.41 3.30 14.43
CA GLY A 420 10.56 4.21 14.54
C GLY A 420 10.63 5.32 13.49
N TYR A 421 9.55 5.56 12.73
CA TYR A 421 9.37 6.77 11.94
C TYR A 421 8.03 7.43 12.30
N THR A 422 8.06 8.66 12.79
CA THR A 422 6.85 9.41 13.14
C THR A 422 6.43 10.27 11.95
N CYS A 423 5.30 9.95 11.32
CA CYS A 423 4.69 10.83 10.33
C CYS A 423 4.20 12.12 10.99
N ASP A 424 4.60 13.27 10.44
CA ASP A 424 4.20 14.60 10.92
C ASP A 424 2.93 15.10 10.21
N MET A 425 2.36 16.21 10.71
CA MET A 425 1.21 16.88 10.11
C MET A 425 1.60 18.08 9.22
N LYS A 426 2.88 18.28 8.90
CA LYS A 426 3.35 19.50 8.24
C LYS A 426 2.84 19.61 6.80
N SER A 427 2.93 18.52 6.04
CA SER A 427 2.59 18.50 4.62
C SER A 427 2.09 17.13 4.17
N SER A 428 1.02 17.12 3.38
CA SER A 428 0.54 15.92 2.70
C SER A 428 0.24 16.20 1.23
N PHE A 429 0.51 15.21 0.41
CA PHE A 429 0.15 15.12 -1.00
C PHE A 429 -0.69 13.87 -1.30
N SER A 430 -1.15 13.13 -0.27
CA SER A 430 -1.87 11.85 -0.38
C SER A 430 -3.03 11.88 -1.39
N LYS A 431 -3.76 13.00 -1.40
CA LYS A 431 -4.91 13.28 -2.27
C LYS A 431 -4.67 14.46 -3.22
N TYR A 432 -3.46 15.02 -3.26
CA TYR A 432 -3.18 16.21 -4.05
C TYR A 432 -2.85 15.86 -5.50
N TRP A 433 -3.63 16.42 -6.43
CA TRP A 433 -3.27 16.47 -7.84
C TRP A 433 -3.60 17.84 -8.42
N LYS A 434 -2.60 18.52 -8.99
CA LYS A 434 -2.80 19.80 -9.70
C LYS A 434 -3.48 19.50 -11.05
N PRO A 435 -4.64 20.08 -11.39
CA PRO A 435 -5.20 20.00 -12.75
C PRO A 435 -4.22 20.59 -13.76
N ARG A 436 -3.90 19.82 -14.81
CA ARG A 436 -2.89 20.13 -15.83
C ARG A 436 -3.07 19.22 -17.06
N ILE A 437 -2.29 19.48 -18.12
CA ILE A 437 -2.12 18.53 -19.24
C ILE A 437 -1.52 17.19 -18.75
N PRO A 438 -1.77 16.06 -19.44
CA PRO A 438 -1.31 14.74 -19.01
C PRO A 438 0.21 14.69 -18.89
N LEU A 439 0.72 14.13 -17.79
CA LEU A 439 2.15 14.01 -17.55
C LEU A 439 2.77 12.86 -18.34
N ASP A 440 3.90 13.11 -18.99
CA ASP A 440 4.73 12.07 -19.60
C ASP A 440 5.68 11.47 -18.54
N VAL A 441 5.72 10.15 -18.46
CA VAL A 441 6.41 9.37 -17.41
C VAL A 441 7.27 8.28 -18.04
N GLY A 442 8.56 8.22 -17.69
CA GLY A 442 9.50 7.24 -18.26
C GLY A 442 9.41 5.88 -17.57
N HIS A 443 8.87 4.87 -18.27
CA HIS A 443 8.78 3.49 -17.81
C HIS A 443 10.17 2.91 -17.55
N ARG A 444 10.48 2.45 -16.32
CA ARG A 444 11.81 1.97 -15.91
C ARG A 444 12.95 2.93 -16.28
N GLY A 445 12.62 4.23 -16.33
CA GLY A 445 13.38 5.26 -17.03
C GLY A 445 13.21 5.22 -18.55
N ALA A 446 14.22 4.67 -19.24
CA ALA A 446 14.35 4.71 -20.69
C ALA A 446 13.45 3.71 -21.46
N GLY A 447 12.69 2.90 -20.74
CA GLY A 447 11.84 1.85 -21.26
C GLY A 447 12.42 0.44 -21.18
N ASN A 448 11.57 -0.54 -21.52
CA ASN A 448 11.92 -1.96 -21.54
C ASN A 448 13.06 -2.25 -22.54
N SER A 449 14.06 -2.97 -22.05
CA SER A 449 15.32 -3.32 -22.73
C SER A 449 15.41 -4.82 -23.07
N THR A 450 14.36 -5.60 -22.82
CA THR A 450 14.42 -7.07 -22.74
C THR A 450 13.38 -7.85 -23.55
N THR A 451 12.13 -7.39 -23.66
CA THR A 451 11.00 -8.18 -24.19
C THR A 451 10.15 -7.50 -25.27
N THR A 452 10.29 -6.19 -25.47
CA THR A 452 9.53 -5.45 -26.49
C THR A 452 10.08 -5.63 -27.91
N ALA A 453 9.26 -5.30 -28.92
CA ALA A 453 9.68 -5.39 -30.34
C ALA A 453 10.76 -4.36 -30.73
N GLN A 454 10.96 -3.31 -29.93
CA GLN A 454 11.98 -2.28 -30.06
C GLN A 454 12.60 -2.02 -28.68
N LEU A 455 13.76 -2.62 -28.42
CA LEU A 455 14.43 -2.55 -27.13
C LEU A 455 14.96 -1.12 -26.87
N ALA A 456 14.89 -0.67 -25.62
CA ALA A 456 15.54 0.56 -25.19
C ALA A 456 17.08 0.49 -25.34
N LYS A 457 17.70 1.64 -25.68
CA LYS A 457 19.15 1.78 -25.89
C LYS A 457 19.96 1.73 -24.58
N VAL A 458 19.32 2.05 -23.45
CA VAL A 458 19.90 2.03 -22.10
C VAL A 458 19.18 0.94 -21.29
N GLN A 459 19.91 0.22 -20.45
CA GLN A 459 19.36 -0.87 -19.65
C GLN A 459 18.32 -0.33 -18.65
N GLU A 460 17.15 -0.95 -18.62
CA GLU A 460 16.03 -0.56 -17.76
C GLU A 460 16.37 -0.61 -16.27
N ASN A 461 15.69 0.21 -15.44
CA ASN A 461 15.88 0.23 -13.98
C ASN A 461 17.34 0.52 -13.55
N THR A 462 18.06 1.35 -14.32
CA THR A 462 19.42 1.85 -13.98
C THR A 462 19.41 3.36 -13.75
N ILE A 463 20.42 3.90 -13.07
CA ILE A 463 20.50 5.36 -12.84
C ILE A 463 20.65 6.10 -14.18
N ALA A 464 21.37 5.50 -15.13
CA ALA A 464 21.49 6.00 -16.50
C ALA A 464 20.13 6.04 -17.25
N SER A 465 19.30 4.98 -17.16
CA SER A 465 17.99 4.97 -17.83
C SER A 465 17.03 5.99 -17.26
N LEU A 466 17.02 6.14 -15.94
CA LEU A 466 16.20 7.10 -15.22
C LEU A 466 16.62 8.54 -15.54
N ARG A 467 17.93 8.85 -15.51
CA ARG A 467 18.40 10.20 -15.87
C ARG A 467 18.15 10.52 -17.33
N ASN A 468 18.31 9.55 -18.24
CA ASN A 468 18.02 9.74 -19.65
C ASN A 468 16.55 10.12 -19.89
N ALA A 469 15.59 9.43 -19.27
CA ALA A 469 14.19 9.83 -19.39
C ALA A 469 13.91 11.23 -18.83
N ALA A 470 14.48 11.54 -17.65
CA ALA A 470 14.35 12.85 -17.02
C ALA A 470 14.90 14.00 -17.88
N SER A 471 16.03 13.81 -18.57
CA SER A 471 16.63 14.83 -19.45
C SER A 471 15.83 15.09 -20.73
N HIS A 472 14.94 14.17 -21.13
CA HIS A 472 14.05 14.31 -22.29
C HIS A 472 12.62 14.74 -21.88
N GLY A 473 12.50 15.44 -20.75
CA GLY A 473 11.26 16.11 -20.31
C GLY A 473 10.30 15.26 -19.47
N ALA A 474 10.64 14.02 -19.12
CA ALA A 474 9.78 13.19 -18.26
C ALA A 474 9.54 13.86 -16.91
N ALA A 475 8.26 14.06 -16.55
CA ALA A 475 7.88 14.68 -15.28
C ALA A 475 8.11 13.73 -14.11
N PHE A 476 7.78 12.46 -14.33
CA PHE A 476 8.13 11.36 -13.44
C PHE A 476 9.00 10.34 -14.17
N VAL A 477 9.86 9.65 -13.43
CA VAL A 477 10.41 8.36 -13.84
C VAL A 477 9.75 7.27 -13.00
N GLU A 478 9.32 6.21 -13.66
CA GLU A 478 8.75 5.02 -13.03
C GLU A 478 9.85 3.95 -12.90
N PHE A 479 9.81 3.18 -11.81
CA PHE A 479 10.65 2.00 -11.62
C PHE A 479 10.12 1.07 -10.51
N ASP A 480 10.46 -0.20 -10.62
CA ASP A 480 10.13 -1.27 -9.66
C ASP A 480 11.08 -1.32 -8.45
N VAL A 481 10.55 -1.61 -7.27
CA VAL A 481 11.32 -1.83 -6.03
C VAL A 481 10.88 -3.11 -5.32
N HIS A 482 11.86 -3.88 -4.88
CA HIS A 482 11.71 -4.98 -3.92
C HIS A 482 12.98 -5.17 -3.07
N LEU A 483 13.04 -6.20 -2.22
CA LEU A 483 14.19 -6.41 -1.31
C LEU A 483 15.11 -7.55 -1.75
N SER A 484 16.41 -7.34 -1.56
CA SER A 484 17.43 -8.39 -1.51
C SER A 484 17.29 -9.26 -0.25
N LYS A 485 18.03 -10.37 -0.20
CA LYS A 485 18.07 -11.29 0.96
C LYS A 485 18.49 -10.63 2.28
N ASP A 486 19.39 -9.66 2.19
CA ASP A 486 19.92 -8.84 3.28
C ASP A 486 19.15 -7.52 3.46
N PHE A 487 17.91 -7.46 2.98
CA PHE A 487 16.95 -6.40 3.24
C PHE A 487 17.31 -5.02 2.67
N VAL A 488 18.14 -4.96 1.62
CA VAL A 488 18.38 -3.72 0.87
C VAL A 488 17.28 -3.54 -0.18
N PRO A 489 16.60 -2.38 -0.26
CA PRO A 489 15.71 -2.08 -1.37
C PRO A 489 16.48 -1.94 -2.68
N VAL A 490 16.17 -2.81 -3.64
CA VAL A 490 16.78 -2.92 -4.96
C VAL A 490 15.78 -2.49 -6.02
N VAL A 491 16.26 -1.72 -7.00
CA VAL A 491 15.47 -1.29 -8.15
C VAL A 491 15.63 -2.30 -9.29
N TYR A 492 14.60 -3.14 -9.50
CA TYR A 492 14.58 -4.22 -10.50
C TYR A 492 13.16 -4.80 -10.66
N HIS A 493 12.80 -5.20 -11.89
CA HIS A 493 11.42 -5.58 -12.24
C HIS A 493 11.04 -7.02 -11.87
N ASP A 494 11.84 -7.99 -12.30
CA ASP A 494 11.48 -9.40 -12.18
C ASP A 494 11.72 -9.90 -10.76
N LEU A 495 10.86 -10.77 -10.22
CA LEU A 495 11.07 -11.37 -8.89
C LEU A 495 12.25 -12.35 -8.85
N THR A 496 12.79 -12.71 -10.01
CA THR A 496 13.88 -13.65 -10.25
C THR A 496 14.90 -13.07 -11.23
N CYS A 497 16.15 -13.51 -11.15
CA CYS A 497 17.20 -13.18 -12.12
C CYS A 497 17.82 -14.44 -12.72
N CYS A 498 18.30 -14.36 -13.97
CA CYS A 498 18.96 -15.48 -14.64
C CYS A 498 20.48 -15.40 -14.49
N LEU A 499 21.09 -16.43 -13.88
CA LEU A 499 22.54 -16.59 -13.79
C LEU A 499 23.07 -17.50 -14.89
N THR A 500 24.21 -17.12 -15.49
CA THR A 500 24.98 -17.97 -16.41
C THR A 500 26.14 -18.64 -15.68
N MET A 501 26.15 -19.96 -15.59
CA MET A 501 27.32 -20.70 -15.09
C MET A 501 28.27 -21.03 -16.25
N LYS A 502 29.48 -20.47 -16.24
CA LYS A 502 30.55 -20.92 -17.17
C LYS A 502 30.99 -22.33 -16.80
N LYS A 503 30.54 -23.34 -17.57
CA LYS A 503 31.13 -24.69 -17.52
C LYS A 503 32.58 -24.62 -18.02
N LYS A 504 33.47 -25.45 -17.47
CA LYS A 504 34.91 -25.48 -17.79
C LYS A 504 35.27 -26.00 -19.21
N PHE A 505 34.28 -26.26 -20.07
CA PHE A 505 34.48 -26.80 -21.42
C PHE A 505 33.60 -26.04 -22.42
N ASP A 506 34.22 -25.46 -23.45
CA ASP A 506 33.64 -24.50 -24.41
C ASP A 506 32.62 -25.07 -25.43
N ALA A 507 31.99 -26.21 -25.14
CA ALA A 507 31.17 -26.96 -26.11
C ALA A 507 29.68 -27.09 -25.76
N ASP A 508 29.27 -26.86 -24.51
CA ASP A 508 27.88 -27.01 -24.07
C ASP A 508 27.10 -25.67 -24.10
N PRO A 509 25.79 -25.68 -24.39
CA PRO A 509 24.96 -24.49 -24.29
C PRO A 509 24.96 -23.94 -22.86
N VAL A 510 25.08 -22.62 -22.73
CA VAL A 510 25.09 -21.92 -21.44
C VAL A 510 23.81 -22.23 -20.67
N GLU A 511 23.97 -22.96 -19.57
CA GLU A 511 22.87 -23.35 -18.70
C GLU A 511 22.51 -22.15 -17.81
N LEU A 512 21.24 -21.73 -17.93
CA LEU A 512 20.70 -20.56 -17.26
C LEU A 512 19.90 -21.03 -16.05
N PHE A 513 20.33 -20.59 -14.86
CA PHE A 513 19.65 -20.88 -13.61
C PHE A 513 18.90 -19.63 -13.15
N GLU A 514 17.61 -19.77 -12.92
CA GLU A 514 16.74 -18.73 -12.39
C GLU A 514 16.79 -18.74 -10.86
N ILE A 515 17.17 -17.62 -10.24
CA ILE A 515 17.27 -17.48 -8.78
C ILE A 515 16.39 -16.31 -8.33
N PRO A 516 15.53 -16.48 -7.31
CA PRO A 516 14.75 -15.39 -6.73
C PRO A 516 15.64 -14.28 -6.18
N VAL A 517 15.33 -13.01 -6.46
CA VAL A 517 16.12 -11.86 -5.98
C VAL A 517 16.19 -11.82 -4.44
N LYS A 518 15.11 -12.24 -3.77
CA LYS A 518 15.04 -12.43 -2.31
C LYS A 518 16.06 -13.42 -1.72
N GLU A 519 16.77 -14.20 -2.54
CA GLU A 519 17.77 -15.18 -2.10
C GLU A 519 19.22 -14.77 -2.40
N LEU A 520 19.41 -13.59 -3.00
CA LEU A 520 20.71 -12.97 -3.26
C LEU A 520 20.89 -11.73 -2.38
N THR A 521 22.07 -11.55 -1.80
CA THR A 521 22.42 -10.31 -1.07
C THR A 521 22.63 -9.15 -2.04
N PHE A 522 22.61 -7.91 -1.55
CA PHE A 522 22.85 -6.73 -2.38
C PHE A 522 24.22 -6.81 -3.08
N ASP A 523 25.27 -7.17 -2.35
CA ASP A 523 26.62 -7.37 -2.92
C ASP A 523 26.64 -8.46 -4.00
N GLN A 524 25.88 -9.55 -3.82
CA GLN A 524 25.76 -10.60 -4.84
C GLN A 524 25.07 -10.08 -6.10
N LEU A 525 24.00 -9.29 -5.96
CA LEU A 525 23.29 -8.64 -7.08
C LEU A 525 24.19 -7.63 -7.80
N GLN A 526 24.98 -6.84 -7.06
CA GLN A 526 25.95 -5.90 -7.63
C GLN A 526 27.09 -6.60 -8.40
N LEU A 527 27.44 -7.84 -8.06
CA LEU A 527 28.39 -8.64 -8.83
C LEU A 527 27.79 -9.27 -10.11
N LEU A 528 26.47 -9.21 -10.30
CA LEU A 528 25.81 -9.79 -11.47
C LEU A 528 25.96 -8.91 -12.71
N LYS A 529 26.87 -9.31 -13.59
CA LYS A 529 26.81 -8.89 -15.00
C LYS A 529 25.62 -9.59 -15.66
N LEU A 530 24.48 -8.91 -15.73
CA LEU A 530 23.28 -9.36 -16.47
C LEU A 530 23.56 -9.42 -17.98
N THR A 531 24.26 -10.46 -18.42
CA THR A 531 24.42 -10.77 -19.85
C THR A 531 23.14 -11.35 -20.40
N HIS A 532 22.36 -10.52 -21.10
CA HIS A 532 21.08 -10.95 -21.68
C HIS A 532 21.24 -12.18 -22.59
N VAL A 533 20.38 -13.16 -22.36
CA VAL A 533 20.26 -14.41 -23.13
C VAL A 533 20.05 -14.16 -24.64
N THR A 534 19.54 -12.99 -25.00
CA THR A 534 19.34 -12.54 -26.38
C THR A 534 20.63 -12.03 -27.03
N ALA A 535 21.53 -11.40 -26.28
CA ALA A 535 22.83 -10.93 -26.77
C ALA A 535 23.76 -12.09 -27.17
N LEU A 536 23.58 -13.27 -26.58
CA LEU A 536 24.25 -14.52 -27.00
C LEU A 536 23.79 -15.05 -28.37
N LYS A 537 22.78 -14.43 -29.01
CA LYS A 537 22.31 -14.81 -30.36
C LYS A 537 22.77 -13.84 -31.46
N SER A 538 23.17 -12.62 -31.10
CA SER A 538 23.86 -11.70 -32.00
C SER A 538 25.36 -11.93 -31.90
N LYS A 539 25.91 -12.75 -32.81
CA LYS A 539 27.36 -12.74 -33.09
C LYS A 539 27.71 -11.40 -33.74
N ASP A 540 27.97 -10.37 -32.95
CA ASP A 540 28.87 -9.25 -33.28
C ASP A 540 29.01 -8.27 -32.10
N ARG A 541 30.11 -8.41 -31.36
CA ARG A 541 30.96 -7.34 -30.80
C ARG A 541 32.12 -7.95 -30.01
N LYS A 542 33.29 -8.00 -30.64
CA LYS A 542 34.57 -7.93 -29.92
C LYS A 542 34.88 -6.46 -29.63
N GLU A 543 35.81 -6.25 -28.70
CA GLU A 543 36.34 -4.94 -28.25
C GLU A 543 35.32 -4.13 -27.42
N SER A 544 35.68 -3.54 -26.27
CA SER A 544 36.97 -3.48 -25.57
C SER A 544 36.74 -3.47 -24.05
N VAL A 545 37.35 -4.42 -23.32
CA VAL A 545 37.38 -4.40 -21.85
C VAL A 545 38.77 -3.92 -21.42
N VAL A 546 38.88 -2.63 -21.10
CA VAL A 546 40.05 -2.05 -20.43
C VAL A 546 39.55 -1.29 -19.20
N GLN A 547 40.01 -1.77 -18.04
CA GLN A 547 40.06 -1.15 -16.71
C GLN A 547 39.30 0.17 -16.47
N GLU A 548 38.22 0.09 -15.69
CA GLU A 548 37.94 1.01 -14.58
C GLU A 548 37.45 0.22 -13.36
N GLU A 549 38.38 -0.39 -12.62
CA GLU A 549 38.07 -1.05 -11.34
C GLU A 549 38.08 -0.02 -10.20
N ASN A 550 36.99 0.75 -10.07
CA ASN A 550 36.45 1.39 -8.83
C ASN A 550 35.50 2.58 -9.08
N SER A 551 35.10 2.89 -10.33
CA SER A 551 34.04 3.89 -10.58
C SER A 551 32.65 3.26 -10.45
N PHE A 552 31.73 3.94 -9.77
CA PHE A 552 30.31 3.56 -9.79
C PHE A 552 29.76 3.81 -11.21
N SER A 553 29.44 2.74 -11.94
CA SER A 553 28.80 2.87 -13.25
C SER A 553 27.31 3.08 -13.09
N GLU A 554 26.78 4.16 -13.65
CA GLU A 554 25.34 4.46 -13.60
C GLU A 554 24.48 3.49 -14.44
N ASN A 555 25.14 2.70 -15.30
CA ASN A 555 24.55 1.59 -16.06
C ASN A 555 24.54 0.27 -15.28
N GLN A 556 25.06 0.25 -14.04
CA GLN A 556 25.09 -0.95 -13.21
C GLN A 556 23.66 -1.38 -12.85
N PRO A 557 23.27 -2.64 -13.08
CA PRO A 557 21.95 -3.13 -12.69
C PRO A 557 21.78 -3.23 -11.18
N PHE A 558 20.53 -3.43 -10.76
CA PHE A 558 20.14 -3.58 -9.35
C PHE A 558 20.57 -2.42 -8.43
N PRO A 559 20.56 -1.13 -8.84
CA PRO A 559 20.95 -0.06 -7.93
C PRO A 559 20.00 -0.05 -6.72
N SER A 560 20.51 0.31 -5.54
CA SER A 560 19.63 0.44 -4.38
C SER A 560 18.70 1.64 -4.54
N LEU A 561 17.50 1.55 -3.96
CA LEU A 561 16.54 2.66 -3.97
C LEU A 561 17.15 3.95 -3.41
N LYS A 562 17.99 3.82 -2.37
CA LYS A 562 18.71 4.95 -1.78
C LYS A 562 19.65 5.61 -2.80
N MET A 563 20.45 4.82 -3.53
CA MET A 563 21.33 5.35 -4.59
C MET A 563 20.52 6.07 -5.68
N VAL A 564 19.34 5.56 -6.06
CA VAL A 564 18.45 6.23 -7.03
C VAL A 564 17.91 7.56 -6.50
N LEU A 565 17.47 7.61 -5.24
CA LEU A 565 17.00 8.82 -4.57
C LEU A 565 18.07 9.92 -4.48
N GLU A 566 19.32 9.52 -4.21
CA GLU A 566 20.48 10.41 -4.06
C GLU A 566 21.09 10.87 -5.41
N SER A 567 21.03 10.05 -6.47
CA SER A 567 21.77 10.31 -7.74
C SER A 567 21.01 11.09 -8.80
N LEU A 568 19.69 11.27 -8.65
CA LEU A 568 18.84 12.00 -9.61
C LEU A 568 18.48 13.41 -9.10
N PRO A 569 18.34 14.43 -9.97
CA PRO A 569 17.96 15.78 -9.55
C PRO A 569 16.61 15.83 -8.82
N GLU A 570 16.51 16.57 -7.70
CA GLU A 570 15.34 16.58 -6.78
C GLU A 570 14.01 17.00 -7.45
N ASP A 571 14.07 17.75 -8.55
CA ASP A 571 12.90 18.18 -9.30
C ASP A 571 12.19 17.06 -10.08
N VAL A 572 12.92 15.99 -10.43
CA VAL A 572 12.40 14.80 -11.12
C VAL A 572 11.51 14.00 -10.17
N GLY A 573 10.23 13.81 -10.52
CA GLY A 573 9.33 12.99 -9.73
C GLY A 573 9.62 11.50 -9.87
N PHE A 574 9.35 10.69 -8.84
CA PHE A 574 9.41 9.23 -8.92
C PHE A 574 8.01 8.61 -8.80
N ASN A 575 7.69 7.65 -9.67
CA ASN A 575 6.62 6.68 -9.47
C ASN A 575 7.28 5.35 -9.06
N ILE A 576 7.11 4.96 -7.80
CA ILE A 576 7.78 3.78 -7.24
C ILE A 576 6.78 2.62 -7.24
N GLU A 577 6.92 1.67 -8.17
CA GLU A 577 6.16 0.42 -8.11
C GLU A 577 6.74 -0.49 -7.02
N ILE A 578 5.98 -0.73 -5.96
CA ILE A 578 6.34 -1.68 -4.91
C ILE A 578 5.95 -3.08 -5.40
N LYS A 579 6.95 -3.88 -5.77
CA LYS A 579 6.77 -5.20 -6.37
C LYS A 579 6.46 -6.24 -5.28
N TRP A 580 5.33 -6.91 -5.42
CA TRP A 580 4.90 -7.99 -4.53
C TRP A 580 4.45 -9.21 -5.34
N ILE A 581 4.45 -10.39 -4.72
CA ILE A 581 3.98 -11.62 -5.36
C ILE A 581 2.44 -11.64 -5.44
N CYS A 582 1.88 -11.66 -6.65
CA CYS A 582 0.46 -11.92 -6.83
C CYS A 582 0.20 -13.40 -7.13
N GLN A 583 -1.02 -13.85 -6.84
CA GLN A 583 -1.51 -15.17 -7.25
C GLN A 583 -2.44 -15.01 -8.44
N GLN A 584 -2.28 -15.86 -9.45
CA GLN A 584 -3.14 -15.95 -10.62
C GLN A 584 -4.36 -16.83 -10.31
N ARG A 585 -5.45 -16.69 -11.07
CA ARG A 585 -6.72 -17.40 -10.83
C ARG A 585 -6.62 -18.93 -10.90
N ASP A 586 -5.61 -19.48 -11.57
CA ASP A 586 -5.31 -20.92 -11.60
C ASP A 586 -4.54 -21.42 -10.37
N GLY A 587 -4.17 -20.53 -9.45
CA GLY A 587 -3.43 -20.81 -8.23
C GLY A 587 -1.92 -20.65 -8.35
N MET A 588 -1.37 -20.38 -9.53
CA MET A 588 0.07 -20.12 -9.70
C MET A 588 0.47 -18.77 -9.09
N TRP A 589 1.65 -18.73 -8.46
CA TRP A 589 2.24 -17.52 -7.89
C TRP A 589 3.32 -16.96 -8.82
N ASP A 590 3.45 -15.64 -8.87
CA ASP A 590 4.46 -14.98 -9.70
C ASP A 590 5.89 -15.39 -9.31
N GLY A 591 6.76 -15.50 -10.31
CA GLY A 591 8.12 -16.06 -10.17
C GLY A 591 8.16 -17.52 -9.69
N ASN A 592 7.03 -18.24 -9.69
CA ASN A 592 6.83 -19.53 -9.01
C ASN A 592 7.15 -19.49 -7.50
N LEU A 593 7.04 -18.33 -6.86
CA LEU A 593 7.38 -18.14 -5.45
C LEU A 593 6.20 -18.49 -4.54
N SER A 594 6.28 -19.62 -3.83
CA SER A 594 5.27 -20.02 -2.84
C SER A 594 5.38 -19.27 -1.50
N THR A 595 6.48 -18.55 -1.27
CA THR A 595 6.73 -17.71 -0.09
C THR A 595 7.56 -16.48 -0.46
N TYR A 596 7.35 -15.41 0.29
CA TYR A 596 8.08 -14.14 0.16
C TYR A 596 8.46 -13.60 1.54
N PHE A 597 8.75 -12.30 1.63
CA PHE A 597 9.04 -11.64 2.91
C PHE A 597 7.79 -11.51 3.79
N ASP A 598 7.96 -11.08 5.05
CA ASP A 598 6.86 -10.55 5.85
C ASP A 598 6.44 -9.16 5.32
N MET A 599 5.14 -8.94 5.15
CA MET A 599 4.60 -7.71 4.55
C MET A 599 4.90 -6.44 5.35
N ASN A 600 4.87 -6.49 6.69
CA ASN A 600 5.21 -5.30 7.50
C ASN A 600 6.69 -5.01 7.35
N LEU A 601 7.57 -5.99 7.60
CA LEU A 601 9.02 -5.80 7.47
C LEU A 601 9.41 -5.25 6.09
N PHE A 602 8.88 -5.86 5.04
CA PHE A 602 9.16 -5.48 3.65
C PHE A 602 8.79 -4.01 3.36
N LEU A 603 7.57 -3.60 3.71
CA LEU A 603 7.12 -2.23 3.50
C LEU A 603 7.81 -1.24 4.44
N ASP A 604 8.08 -1.61 5.69
CA ASP A 604 8.68 -0.70 6.66
C ASP A 604 10.07 -0.24 6.22
N ILE A 605 10.86 -1.13 5.60
CA ILE A 605 12.17 -0.81 5.04
C ILE A 605 12.05 0.13 3.83
N ILE A 606 11.16 -0.20 2.87
CA ILE A 606 10.97 0.60 1.65
C ILE A 606 10.44 2.00 2.00
N LEU A 607 9.40 2.08 2.83
CA LEU A 607 8.76 3.34 3.21
C LEU A 607 9.72 4.26 3.97
N LYS A 608 10.50 3.76 4.94
CA LYS A 608 11.55 4.55 5.60
C LYS A 608 12.57 5.08 4.60
N THR A 609 13.09 4.19 3.73
CA THR A 609 14.08 4.57 2.71
C THR A 609 13.59 5.75 1.88
N VAL A 610 12.32 5.72 1.44
CA VAL A 610 11.71 6.84 0.70
C VAL A 610 11.49 8.06 1.59
N LEU A 611 10.84 7.91 2.75
CA LEU A 611 10.44 9.02 3.62
C LEU A 611 11.63 9.80 4.20
N GLU A 612 12.76 9.14 4.42
CA GLU A 612 14.00 9.75 4.95
C GLU A 612 14.88 10.35 3.85
N ASN A 613 14.94 9.74 2.66
CA ASN A 613 15.92 10.11 1.61
C ASN A 613 15.31 10.87 0.40
N SER A 614 14.00 11.13 0.37
CA SER A 614 13.35 11.84 -0.76
C SER A 614 13.39 13.37 -0.69
N GLY A 615 13.71 13.98 0.45
CA GLY A 615 13.67 15.44 0.61
C GLY A 615 12.31 16.05 0.22
N LYS A 616 12.34 16.97 -0.75
CA LYS A 616 11.18 17.66 -1.36
C LYS A 616 10.74 17.02 -2.69
N ARG A 617 11.36 15.92 -3.12
CA ARG A 617 11.01 15.19 -4.35
C ARG A 617 9.53 14.82 -4.36
N ARG A 618 8.90 14.91 -5.53
CA ARG A 618 7.54 14.42 -5.76
C ARG A 618 7.58 12.90 -5.89
N ILE A 619 6.95 12.19 -4.97
CA ILE A 619 6.83 10.74 -5.01
C ILE A 619 5.36 10.35 -5.24
N VAL A 620 5.14 9.32 -6.04
CA VAL A 620 3.89 8.55 -6.11
C VAL A 620 4.28 7.10 -5.86
N PHE A 621 3.53 6.39 -5.02
CA PHE A 621 3.66 4.93 -4.91
C PHE A 621 2.66 4.24 -5.84
N SER A 622 3.03 3.07 -6.35
CA SER A 622 2.09 2.18 -7.02
C SER A 622 2.33 0.71 -6.68
N SER A 623 1.32 -0.15 -6.83
CA SER A 623 1.47 -1.61 -6.76
C SER A 623 0.26 -2.29 -7.40
N PHE A 624 0.45 -3.50 -7.94
CA PHE A 624 -0.65 -4.39 -8.37
C PHE A 624 -1.32 -5.10 -7.19
N ASP A 625 -0.65 -5.16 -6.04
CA ASP A 625 -1.17 -5.81 -4.85
C ASP A 625 -2.01 -4.82 -4.02
N ALA A 626 -3.26 -5.20 -3.79
CA ALA A 626 -4.22 -4.37 -3.08
C ALA A 626 -3.90 -4.25 -1.58
N ASP A 627 -3.30 -5.27 -0.96
CA ASP A 627 -2.88 -5.20 0.44
C ASP A 627 -1.68 -4.27 0.61
N ILE A 628 -0.73 -4.30 -0.33
CA ILE A 628 0.37 -3.33 -0.38
C ILE A 628 -0.19 -1.89 -0.46
N CYS A 629 -1.14 -1.61 -1.35
CA CYS A 629 -1.74 -0.27 -1.44
C CYS A 629 -2.45 0.16 -0.14
N THR A 630 -3.23 -0.73 0.48
CA THR A 630 -3.85 -0.49 1.79
C THR A 630 -2.79 -0.23 2.88
N MET A 631 -1.77 -1.07 2.99
CA MET A 631 -0.71 -0.92 4.00
C MET A 631 0.08 0.37 3.83
N VAL A 632 0.38 0.78 2.59
CA VAL A 632 1.05 2.07 2.32
C VAL A 632 0.14 3.26 2.66
N ARG A 633 -1.19 3.15 2.49
CA ARG A 633 -2.12 4.19 2.94
C ARG A 633 -2.22 4.27 4.47
N GLN A 634 -2.09 3.14 5.16
CA GLN A 634 -2.18 3.08 6.62
C GLN A 634 -0.86 3.38 7.34
N LYS A 635 0.30 3.17 6.72
CA LYS A 635 1.62 3.40 7.33
C LYS A 635 2.19 4.81 7.15
N GLN A 636 1.68 5.59 6.20
CA GLN A 636 2.14 6.97 5.97
C GLN A 636 1.04 7.90 5.45
N ASN A 637 1.24 9.20 5.61
CA ASN A 637 0.25 10.24 5.29
C ASN A 637 0.72 11.29 4.26
N LYS A 638 1.94 11.15 3.72
CA LYS A 638 2.63 12.20 2.95
C LYS A 638 2.48 12.04 1.43
N TYR A 639 2.64 10.83 0.91
CA TYR A 639 2.73 10.56 -0.52
C TYR A 639 1.46 9.84 -1.06
N PRO A 640 1.01 10.20 -2.27
CA PRO A 640 -0.12 9.57 -2.94
C PRO A 640 0.19 8.15 -3.44
N ILE A 641 -0.88 7.40 -3.70
CA ILE A 641 -0.84 6.01 -4.14
C ILE A 641 -1.73 5.84 -5.37
N LEU A 642 -1.22 5.19 -6.42
CA LEU A 642 -1.97 4.74 -7.59
C LEU A 642 -2.03 3.21 -7.61
N PHE A 643 -3.23 2.64 -7.58
CA PHE A 643 -3.39 1.19 -7.68
C PHE A 643 -3.22 0.72 -9.14
N LEU A 644 -2.26 -0.16 -9.39
CA LEU A 644 -2.02 -0.74 -10.72
C LEU A 644 -3.10 -1.78 -11.02
N THR A 645 -3.65 -1.73 -12.24
CA THR A 645 -4.59 -2.74 -12.72
C THR A 645 -4.33 -3.07 -14.18
N GLN A 646 -4.26 -4.36 -14.48
CA GLN A 646 -4.29 -4.88 -15.85
C GLN A 646 -5.69 -4.84 -16.49
N GLY A 647 -6.73 -4.54 -15.69
CA GLY A 647 -8.12 -4.63 -16.10
C GLY A 647 -8.46 -6.05 -16.58
N LYS A 648 -9.38 -6.15 -17.54
CA LYS A 648 -9.53 -7.37 -18.34
C LYS A 648 -8.48 -7.34 -19.44
N SER A 649 -7.71 -8.40 -19.61
CA SER A 649 -6.73 -8.51 -20.70
C SER A 649 -6.77 -9.86 -21.37
N GLU A 650 -6.45 -9.90 -22.66
CA GLU A 650 -6.16 -11.14 -23.38
C GLU A 650 -4.67 -11.54 -23.29
N ILE A 651 -3.82 -10.64 -22.78
CA ILE A 651 -2.36 -10.77 -22.66
C ILE A 651 -1.97 -11.29 -21.28
N TYR A 652 -2.62 -10.78 -20.21
CA TYR A 652 -2.31 -11.10 -18.82
C TYR A 652 -3.40 -12.04 -18.23
N PRO A 653 -3.06 -13.14 -17.52
CA PRO A 653 -4.05 -14.01 -16.90
C PRO A 653 -4.67 -13.28 -15.70
N GLU A 654 -5.93 -13.58 -15.44
CA GLU A 654 -6.69 -12.94 -14.37
C GLU A 654 -6.10 -13.24 -12.98
N LEU A 655 -5.97 -12.21 -12.15
CA LEU A 655 -5.47 -12.33 -10.78
C LEU A 655 -6.51 -12.97 -9.86
N MET A 656 -6.05 -13.67 -8.81
CA MET A 656 -6.93 -14.30 -7.83
C MET A 656 -7.73 -13.27 -7.03
N ASP A 657 -7.14 -12.11 -6.73
CA ASP A 657 -7.75 -11.05 -5.90
C ASP A 657 -8.88 -10.31 -6.63
N LEU A 658 -10.10 -10.33 -6.07
CA LEU A 658 -11.25 -9.66 -6.69
C LEU A 658 -11.04 -8.14 -6.86
N ARG A 659 -10.21 -7.51 -6.02
CA ARG A 659 -9.97 -6.06 -6.05
C ARG A 659 -9.20 -5.61 -7.29
N SER A 660 -8.43 -6.50 -7.94
CA SER A 660 -7.55 -6.18 -9.07
C SER A 660 -8.07 -6.62 -10.45
N ARG A 661 -9.08 -7.51 -10.52
CA ARG A 661 -9.52 -8.19 -11.76
C ARG A 661 -10.14 -7.30 -12.86
N THR A 662 -10.73 -6.16 -12.52
CA THR A 662 -11.37 -5.27 -13.50
C THR A 662 -11.08 -3.80 -13.19
N THR A 663 -11.05 -2.94 -14.19
CA THR A 663 -10.87 -1.49 -13.95
C THR A 663 -12.01 -0.90 -13.09
N PRO A 664 -13.31 -1.27 -13.26
CA PRO A 664 -14.38 -0.83 -12.35
C PRO A 664 -14.21 -1.20 -10.88
N ILE A 665 -13.75 -2.42 -10.55
CA ILE A 665 -13.50 -2.79 -9.16
C ILE A 665 -12.22 -2.11 -8.64
N ALA A 666 -11.17 -1.98 -9.46
CA ALA A 666 -9.96 -1.24 -9.12
C ALA A 666 -10.25 0.25 -8.79
N MET A 667 -11.12 0.91 -9.57
CA MET A 667 -11.59 2.26 -9.26
C MET A 667 -12.37 2.31 -7.93
N SER A 668 -13.24 1.32 -7.70
CA SER A 668 -14.08 1.26 -6.50
C SER A 668 -13.26 0.97 -5.24
N PHE A 669 -12.23 0.12 -5.35
CA PHE A 669 -11.20 -0.13 -4.34
C PHE A 669 -10.36 1.12 -4.06
N ALA A 670 -9.81 1.78 -5.09
CA ALA A 670 -9.01 3.00 -4.92
C ALA A 670 -9.81 4.14 -4.26
N GLN A 671 -11.10 4.29 -4.60
CA GLN A 671 -12.00 5.21 -3.91
C GLN A 671 -12.31 4.76 -2.48
N PHE A 672 -12.39 3.45 -2.22
CA PHE A 672 -12.68 2.91 -0.89
C PHE A 672 -11.52 3.07 0.09
N GLU A 673 -10.33 2.59 -0.27
CA GLU A 673 -9.09 2.74 0.52
C GLU A 673 -8.53 4.16 0.45
N ASN A 674 -9.26 5.11 -0.12
CA ASN A 674 -8.90 6.53 -0.16
C ASN A 674 -7.50 6.80 -0.78
N LEU A 675 -7.18 6.07 -1.86
CA LEU A 675 -5.97 6.26 -2.67
C LEU A 675 -6.12 7.50 -3.57
N LEU A 676 -5.05 7.94 -4.23
CA LEU A 676 -5.13 9.06 -5.19
C LEU A 676 -5.87 8.65 -6.46
N GLY A 677 -5.69 7.40 -6.90
CA GLY A 677 -6.18 6.97 -8.20
C GLY A 677 -5.77 5.57 -8.61
N ILE A 678 -5.85 5.32 -9.91
CA ILE A 678 -5.48 4.04 -10.55
C ILE A 678 -4.45 4.26 -11.66
N ASN A 679 -3.70 3.21 -11.97
CA ASN A 679 -2.76 3.13 -13.09
C ASN A 679 -3.13 1.93 -13.96
N ALA A 680 -3.89 2.16 -15.03
CA ALA A 680 -4.58 1.10 -15.77
C ALA A 680 -3.86 0.72 -17.08
N HIS A 681 -3.88 -0.57 -17.42
CA HIS A 681 -3.32 -1.04 -18.68
C HIS A 681 -4.06 -0.47 -19.88
N THR A 682 -3.31 0.05 -20.85
CA THR A 682 -3.84 0.84 -21.96
C THR A 682 -4.74 0.04 -22.91
N GLU A 683 -4.53 -1.28 -23.06
CA GLU A 683 -5.42 -2.18 -23.81
C GLU A 683 -6.89 -2.02 -23.36
N ASP A 684 -7.14 -2.05 -22.04
CA ASP A 684 -8.51 -2.00 -21.51
C ASP A 684 -9.10 -0.59 -21.60
N LEU A 685 -8.28 0.47 -21.47
CA LEU A 685 -8.73 1.86 -21.67
C LEU A 685 -9.02 2.18 -23.14
N LEU A 686 -8.26 1.64 -24.09
CA LEU A 686 -8.53 1.83 -25.52
C LEU A 686 -9.79 1.09 -25.96
N ARG A 687 -10.07 -0.07 -25.35
CA ARG A 687 -11.31 -0.84 -25.54
C ARG A 687 -12.52 -0.23 -24.83
N ASN A 688 -12.31 0.36 -23.64
CA ASN A 688 -13.35 0.95 -22.80
C ASN A 688 -13.03 2.43 -22.42
N PRO A 689 -13.05 3.39 -23.38
CA PRO A 689 -12.68 4.79 -23.09
C PRO A 689 -13.53 5.49 -22.02
N SER A 690 -14.74 5.00 -21.74
CA SER A 690 -15.62 5.50 -20.70
C SER A 690 -15.03 5.41 -19.29
N TYR A 691 -14.13 4.44 -19.01
CA TYR A 691 -13.49 4.29 -17.70
C TYR A 691 -12.66 5.53 -17.31
N ILE A 692 -12.12 6.27 -18.27
CA ILE A 692 -11.38 7.53 -18.00
C ILE A 692 -12.31 8.59 -17.41
N GLN A 693 -13.55 8.67 -17.89
CA GLN A 693 -14.55 9.61 -17.38
C GLN A 693 -15.17 9.10 -16.07
N GLU A 694 -15.35 7.79 -15.92
CA GLU A 694 -15.82 7.19 -14.66
C GLU A 694 -14.81 7.41 -13.51
N ALA A 695 -13.51 7.25 -13.75
CA ALA A 695 -12.46 7.54 -12.78
C ALA A 695 -12.52 9.00 -12.30
N LYS A 696 -12.62 9.95 -13.24
CA LYS A 696 -12.79 11.38 -12.94
C LYS A 696 -14.05 11.68 -12.14
N ALA A 697 -15.19 11.08 -12.52
CA ALA A 697 -16.46 11.24 -11.79
C ALA A 697 -16.39 10.67 -10.36
N LYS A 698 -15.52 9.68 -10.10
CA LYS A 698 -15.21 9.15 -8.77
C LYS A 698 -14.18 9.99 -8.00
N GLY A 699 -13.65 11.08 -8.58
CA GLY A 699 -12.60 11.93 -7.98
C GLY A 699 -11.20 11.32 -8.03
N LEU A 700 -10.96 10.35 -8.92
CA LEU A 700 -9.69 9.63 -9.02
C LEU A 700 -8.80 10.18 -10.13
N VAL A 701 -7.49 10.17 -9.86
CA VAL A 701 -6.45 10.33 -10.88
C VAL A 701 -6.34 9.04 -11.69
N ILE A 702 -6.15 9.13 -13.00
CA ILE A 702 -5.93 7.97 -13.87
C ILE A 702 -4.64 8.09 -14.68
N PHE A 703 -3.70 7.19 -14.42
CA PHE A 703 -2.53 6.97 -15.25
C PHE A 703 -2.76 5.76 -16.16
N CYS A 704 -1.96 5.63 -17.21
CA CYS A 704 -2.01 4.46 -18.08
C CYS A 704 -0.62 4.02 -18.56
N TRP A 705 -0.48 2.72 -18.78
CA TRP A 705 0.79 2.03 -19.04
C TRP A 705 0.60 0.84 -20.01
N GLY A 706 1.71 0.25 -20.47
CA GLY A 706 1.73 -0.91 -21.36
C GLY A 706 2.09 -0.57 -22.81
N ASP A 707 2.41 -1.58 -23.61
CA ASP A 707 3.03 -1.44 -24.94
C ASP A 707 2.28 -0.48 -25.89
N ASP A 708 0.94 -0.40 -25.79
CA ASP A 708 0.11 0.49 -26.61
C ASP A 708 0.42 1.99 -26.40
N THR A 709 0.99 2.38 -25.26
CA THR A 709 1.44 3.76 -24.99
C THR A 709 2.71 4.14 -25.77
N ASN A 710 3.42 3.18 -26.34
CA ASN A 710 4.59 3.45 -27.18
C ASN A 710 4.20 4.02 -28.56
N ASP A 711 2.95 3.87 -28.99
CA ASP A 711 2.40 4.48 -30.21
C ASP A 711 2.00 5.96 -29.96
N PRO A 712 2.56 6.94 -30.71
CA PRO A 712 2.20 8.34 -30.60
C PRO A 712 0.71 8.65 -30.82
N GLU A 713 0.02 7.91 -31.70
CA GLU A 713 -1.39 8.13 -32.01
C GLU A 713 -2.27 7.71 -30.83
N ASN A 714 -1.94 6.59 -30.19
CA ASN A 714 -2.58 6.17 -28.95
C ASN A 714 -2.32 7.19 -27.83
N ARG A 715 -1.08 7.69 -27.67
CA ARG A 715 -0.79 8.76 -26.70
C ARG A 715 -1.65 9.99 -26.97
N ARG A 716 -1.74 10.48 -28.22
CA ARG A 716 -2.58 11.64 -28.55
C ARG A 716 -4.04 11.42 -28.17
N LYS A 717 -4.62 10.29 -28.57
CA LYS A 717 -6.01 9.90 -28.22
C LYS A 717 -6.23 9.83 -26.70
N LEU A 718 -5.30 9.27 -25.94
CA LEU A 718 -5.38 9.20 -24.47
C LEU A 718 -5.26 10.59 -23.83
N LYS A 719 -4.42 11.48 -24.38
CA LYS A 719 -4.34 12.88 -23.94
C LYS A 719 -5.65 13.65 -24.21
N GLU A 720 -6.30 13.41 -25.35
CA GLU A 720 -7.62 13.98 -25.70
C GLU A 720 -8.75 13.47 -24.80
N LEU A 721 -8.77 12.17 -24.48
CA LEU A 721 -9.68 11.59 -23.47
C LEU A 721 -9.36 12.10 -22.04
N GLY A 722 -8.17 12.65 -21.86
CA GLY A 722 -7.72 13.37 -20.67
C GLY A 722 -7.29 12.45 -19.53
N VAL A 723 -6.50 11.40 -19.81
CA VAL A 723 -5.74 10.72 -18.75
C VAL A 723 -4.84 11.72 -18.01
N ASN A 724 -4.45 11.45 -16.76
CA ASN A 724 -3.59 12.35 -15.99
C ASN A 724 -2.09 12.05 -16.15
N GLY A 725 -1.75 10.82 -16.52
CA GLY A 725 -0.37 10.39 -16.75
C GLY A 725 -0.27 9.29 -17.81
N LEU A 726 0.83 9.31 -18.55
CA LEU A 726 1.20 8.35 -19.59
C LEU A 726 2.57 7.77 -19.28
N ILE A 727 2.63 6.48 -18.98
CA ILE A 727 3.86 5.74 -18.71
C ILE A 727 4.24 4.98 -19.97
N TYR A 728 5.38 5.31 -20.57
CA TYR A 728 5.82 4.71 -21.84
C TYR A 728 7.35 4.59 -21.96
N ASP A 729 7.79 3.73 -22.87
CA ASP A 729 9.20 3.51 -23.20
C ASP A 729 9.75 4.61 -24.12
N ARG A 730 11.08 4.74 -24.17
CA ARG A 730 11.80 5.47 -25.22
C ARG A 730 11.33 6.92 -25.44
N ILE A 731 11.12 7.67 -24.35
CA ILE A 731 10.75 9.10 -24.40
C ILE A 731 11.69 9.90 -25.32
N TYR A 732 12.99 9.60 -25.28
CA TYR A 732 14.05 10.19 -26.10
C TYR A 732 13.91 10.00 -27.62
N ASP A 733 13.14 9.01 -28.09
CA ASP A 733 12.88 8.85 -29.53
C ASP A 733 11.82 9.85 -30.05
N TRP A 734 11.06 10.49 -29.13
CA TRP A 734 9.93 11.39 -29.45
C TRP A 734 10.12 12.82 -28.97
N MET A 735 10.91 13.00 -27.92
CA MET A 735 11.12 14.26 -27.21
C MET A 735 12.63 14.58 -27.23
N PRO A 736 13.07 15.75 -27.70
CA PRO A 736 14.46 16.17 -27.54
C PRO A 736 14.80 16.44 -26.06
N GLU A 737 16.09 16.60 -25.76
CA GLU A 737 16.53 17.08 -24.45
C GLU A 737 15.86 18.43 -24.12
N GLN A 738 15.13 18.46 -23.00
CA GLN A 738 14.33 19.61 -22.59
C GLN A 738 13.98 19.52 -21.10
N PRO A 739 13.75 20.67 -20.42
CA PRO A 739 13.33 20.66 -19.03
C PRO A 739 11.96 19.98 -18.86
N ASN A 740 11.79 19.26 -17.75
CA ASN A 740 10.49 18.69 -17.40
C ASN A 740 9.50 19.77 -16.95
N ILE A 741 8.20 19.47 -16.97
CA ILE A 741 7.14 20.42 -16.61
C ILE A 741 7.31 21.04 -15.23
N PHE A 742 7.91 20.33 -14.26
CA PHE A 742 8.09 20.87 -12.91
C PHE A 742 9.20 21.92 -12.83
N GLN A 743 10.25 21.76 -13.63
CA GLN A 743 11.30 22.78 -13.80
C GLN A 743 10.73 24.03 -14.46
N VAL A 744 9.91 23.87 -15.51
CA VAL A 744 9.22 24.99 -16.18
C VAL A 744 8.29 25.71 -15.21
N GLU A 745 7.41 24.99 -14.50
CA GLU A 745 6.52 25.55 -13.47
C GLU A 745 7.26 26.22 -12.30
N GLN A 746 8.50 25.81 -12.00
CA GLN A 746 9.31 26.45 -10.97
C GLN A 746 9.94 27.75 -11.50
N LEU A 747 10.47 27.73 -12.73
CA LEU A 747 11.09 28.90 -13.36
C LEU A 747 10.07 30.00 -13.68
N GLU A 748 8.86 29.63 -14.09
CA GLU A 748 7.75 30.57 -14.29
C GLU A 748 7.34 31.27 -12.98
N ARG A 749 7.29 30.56 -11.85
CA ARG A 749 7.02 31.16 -10.53
C ARG A 749 8.14 32.09 -10.09
N LEU A 750 9.41 31.69 -10.23
CA LEU A 750 10.55 32.56 -9.92
C LEU A 750 10.55 33.85 -10.75
N LYS A 751 10.12 33.81 -12.01
CA LYS A 751 9.96 35.01 -12.87
C LYS A 751 8.82 35.94 -12.44
N GLN A 752 7.81 35.43 -11.75
CA GLN A 752 6.72 36.23 -11.18
C GLN A 752 7.16 36.89 -9.87
N GLU A 753 7.89 36.15 -9.03
CA GLU A 753 8.42 36.60 -7.74
C GLU A 753 9.61 37.58 -7.87
N LEU A 754 10.44 37.43 -8.91
CA LEU A 754 11.63 38.25 -9.17
C LEU A 754 11.52 38.94 -10.54
N PRO A 755 11.13 40.23 -10.60
CA PRO A 755 10.94 40.97 -11.85
C PRO A 755 12.17 41.05 -12.76
N GLU A 756 13.37 40.91 -12.20
CA GLU A 756 14.66 40.96 -12.91
C GLU A 756 14.88 39.75 -13.84
N LEU A 757 14.23 38.61 -13.57
CA LEU A 757 14.32 37.38 -14.38
C LEU A 757 13.46 37.40 -15.66
N LYS A 758 12.69 38.47 -15.91
CA LYS A 758 11.78 38.59 -17.06
C LYS A 758 12.49 38.60 -18.42
N SER A 759 13.79 38.92 -18.48
CA SER A 759 14.59 38.94 -19.71
C SER A 759 15.02 37.55 -20.21
N CYS A 760 14.96 36.52 -19.37
CA CYS A 760 15.32 35.16 -19.78
C CYS A 760 14.24 34.52 -20.66
N LEU A 761 14.48 34.43 -21.96
CA LEU A 761 13.67 33.63 -22.89
C LEU A 761 13.72 32.15 -22.50
N CYS A 762 12.56 31.51 -22.39
CA CYS A 762 12.44 30.06 -22.15
C CYS A 762 11.41 29.48 -23.12
N PRO A 763 11.45 28.16 -23.40
CA PRO A 763 10.40 27.49 -24.17
C PRO A 763 9.06 27.65 -23.43
N THR A 764 8.11 28.34 -24.06
CA THR A 764 6.77 28.51 -23.52
C THR A 764 5.99 27.20 -23.60
N VAL A 765 5.16 26.90 -22.60
CA VAL A 765 4.31 25.69 -22.53
C VAL A 765 3.31 25.57 -23.72
N SER A 766 3.19 26.60 -24.57
CA SER A 766 2.24 26.66 -25.70
C SER A 766 2.61 25.85 -26.95
N ARG A 767 3.81 25.24 -27.05
CA ARG A 767 4.18 24.38 -28.20
C ARG A 767 3.79 22.91 -28.04
N PHE A 768 2.51 22.67 -27.70
CA PHE A 768 1.84 21.38 -27.88
C PHE A 768 0.73 21.49 -28.93
N VAL A 769 1.13 21.73 -30.18
CA VAL A 769 0.27 21.59 -31.37
C VAL A 769 1.01 20.68 -32.35
N PRO A 770 0.39 19.59 -32.85
CA PRO A 770 1.03 18.74 -33.85
C PRO A 770 1.24 19.51 -35.16
N SER A 771 2.49 19.74 -35.55
CA SER A 771 2.84 20.33 -36.84
C SER A 771 2.70 19.29 -37.95
N SER A 772 1.47 19.00 -38.38
CA SER A 772 1.20 18.10 -39.51
C SER A 772 -0.09 18.46 -40.27
N LEU A 773 -0.26 19.74 -40.61
CA LEU A 773 -1.21 20.20 -41.63
C LEU A 773 -0.56 21.31 -42.47
N CYS A 774 0.11 20.90 -43.55
CA CYS A 774 0.19 21.63 -44.82
C CYS A 774 0.94 20.76 -45.82
N GLY A 775 0.21 20.26 -46.81
CA GLY A 775 0.74 19.43 -47.88
C GLY A 775 -0.20 19.46 -49.06
N ASP A 776 -0.18 20.56 -49.80
CA ASP A 776 -0.51 20.59 -51.22
C ASP A 776 0.37 21.66 -51.91
N PRO A 777 0.84 21.43 -53.16
CA PRO A 777 1.79 22.30 -53.83
C PRO A 777 1.14 23.32 -54.78
N ASP A 778 1.98 24.21 -55.31
CA ASP A 778 1.79 25.08 -56.46
C ASP A 778 0.71 26.19 -56.39
N ILE A 779 1.16 27.44 -56.36
CA ILE A 779 1.09 28.35 -57.52
C ILE A 779 2.09 29.53 -57.33
N HIS A 780 2.66 29.99 -58.43
CA HIS A 780 3.69 31.04 -58.52
C HIS A 780 3.18 32.48 -58.24
N VAL A 781 4.17 33.40 -58.10
CA VAL A 781 4.23 34.82 -58.53
C VAL A 781 4.30 35.90 -57.42
N ASP A 782 5.48 36.52 -57.35
CA ASP A 782 5.90 37.91 -57.03
C ASP A 782 5.48 38.69 -55.76
N ALA A 783 6.48 38.88 -54.91
CA ALA A 783 7.18 40.16 -54.58
C ALA A 783 6.41 41.46 -54.23
N ASN A 784 6.95 42.12 -53.18
CA ASN A 784 6.67 43.48 -52.67
C ASN A 784 5.29 43.64 -51.98
N GLY A 785 5.10 44.40 -50.90
CA GLY A 785 6.02 45.20 -50.09
C GLY A 785 5.30 46.42 -49.48
N ILE A 786 5.65 46.79 -48.24
CA ILE A 786 5.34 48.07 -47.55
C ILE A 786 3.90 48.27 -47.00
N ASP A 787 3.88 48.74 -45.74
CA ASP A 787 2.89 49.48 -44.94
C ASP A 787 1.51 49.85 -45.53
N ASN A 788 0.43 49.67 -44.73
CA ASN A 788 -0.18 50.79 -43.97
C ASN A 788 -1.39 50.39 -43.09
N VAL A 789 -1.29 50.74 -41.81
CA VAL A 789 -2.21 51.56 -40.98
C VAL A 789 -3.71 51.69 -41.37
N GLU A 790 -4.56 51.49 -40.34
CA GLU A 790 -5.88 52.11 -40.02
C GLU A 790 -7.27 51.48 -40.32
N ASN A 791 -8.07 51.49 -39.24
CA ASN A 791 -9.54 51.66 -39.11
C ASN A 791 -10.54 50.64 -39.69
N ALA A 792 -11.09 49.81 -38.80
CA ALA A 792 -12.48 49.92 -38.32
C ALA A 792 -12.68 49.20 -36.97
#